data_AF-A0A6P0MB74-F1
#
_entry.id   AF-A0A6P0MB74-F1
#
_cell.length_a   1.000
_cell.length_b   1.000
_cell.length_c   1.000
_cell.angle_alpha   90.00
_cell.angle_beta   90.00
_cell.angle_gamma   90.00
#
_symmetry.space_group_name_H-M   'P 1'
#
loop_
_entity.id
_entity.type
_entity.pdbx_description
1 polymer ?
#
loop_
_entity_poly.entity_id
_entity_poly.type
_entity_poly.pdbx_seq_one_letter_code
_entity_poly.pdbx_strand_id
1 'polypeptide(L)'
;MQKYLYLAPPTNGFYSCVFTDDRLADLTERHKIQLNFPPLQALTDLFQEVEHHKEVDGVIIGLERGWLGWLHLNLASKILKNKQQLYLYWPLEAAVEVVNQERLQSYWYHFVIIKLFTVVYALKNKLRFLIKGAKSILREYYRLARSIYRQQSYTYLPAKEAESQELSLVKSYLDQLQAIIDRAEPVLFNDLTEPVNSDNPLPGCGIYLRTDFWAKIQSGGSYGHTCYVAKELAAVTENLICFMPHRYLLLDELKLHQVVLEPPGETGTEDNILRGAAHYESLLKIPVEVLKPAYIYERLCLGNYTGVLLSQQFNIPYIVEYNGSEISMKRTFEGSAYQYEEIYLKAEEAAFRQATFISVVSEPVKEDLIKRGVKPSKILVNPNGADVDTYAPLPAEQKRLLRQELGFNDSHCVIGFIGTFGGWHGIDVLAEAIPQICQQLPEVRFLLIGDGNYKHLIDHQVTQHQLANRVISMGRVPQQEGVRLLGACDIYVSPHNSHMIDSRFFGSPTKIFEYMAMGGGIVASDLEQIGKVLSPALRLERRQKASTPTHAQELALTDEERFPSASCLLPSALQGESLVDERAVLCTPGDVEEFVTAVVELAKQPDIYHLLGKNARQAVLDHYSWKQHVASLWHFYQNAIASEQSTSASIPTVPLSQMEQVASNDAYKNQTQQQWNNDPCGSHYVQQSQQHTLEWFLEAKNYRYQEYAPWMSKVMEFANHAEEKVLEIGGGMGTDLSQFALHGAQVTDIDLSSGHLALAQENFNLQGLSGEFIHHDAEELPFEDNYFDLIYSNGVIHHTPNTVEMVREIYRTLKPGGKVIIMVYAENSLHYWRNLVKDIGLDQGELYDASMGEIMSRHVEISENNAKPLVKVYTKKRIKQIFKDFTNIKIVQRQLTAAELPRALRWLPLEFTSQWVGWNLILKARKPEDSKSG
;
A
#
# COMPACT_ATOMS: atom_id res chain seq x y z
N MET A 1 -15.65 0.16 -54.00
CA MET A 1 -14.31 0.49 -53.50
C MET A 1 -14.15 2.00 -53.49
N GLN A 2 -14.14 2.59 -52.29
CA GLN A 2 -13.89 4.02 -52.10
C GLN A 2 -12.43 4.34 -52.46
N LYS A 3 -12.22 5.47 -53.13
CA LYS A 3 -10.90 5.96 -53.55
C LYS A 3 -10.39 7.01 -52.59
N TYR A 4 -9.12 6.92 -52.24
CA TYR A 4 -8.46 7.85 -51.33
C TYR A 4 -7.19 8.41 -51.95
N LEU A 5 -6.96 9.70 -51.74
CA LEU A 5 -5.70 10.37 -52.04
C LEU A 5 -4.79 10.29 -50.81
N TYR A 6 -3.66 9.61 -50.92
CA TYR A 6 -2.62 9.63 -49.89
C TYR A 6 -1.53 10.66 -50.23
N LEU A 7 -1.20 11.51 -49.26
CA LEU A 7 -0.12 12.49 -49.33
C LEU A 7 0.98 12.05 -48.35
N ALA A 8 2.14 11.66 -48.87
CA ALA A 8 3.24 11.14 -48.07
C ALA A 8 3.91 12.24 -47.22
N PRO A 9 4.54 11.89 -46.09
CA PRO A 9 5.27 12.85 -45.26
C PRO A 9 6.41 13.54 -46.04
N PRO A 10 6.68 14.83 -45.77
CA PRO A 10 7.66 15.60 -46.53
C PRO A 10 9.10 15.41 -46.01
N THR A 11 9.65 14.19 -46.09
CA THR A 11 11.07 13.94 -45.71
C THR A 11 12.04 14.31 -46.82
N ASN A 12 11.73 13.98 -48.07
CA ASN A 12 12.60 14.16 -49.24
C ASN A 12 11.79 14.57 -50.49
N GLY A 13 10.94 15.57 -50.35
CA GLY A 13 9.99 16.02 -51.38
C GLY A 13 8.54 15.64 -51.06
N PHE A 14 7.61 16.07 -51.91
CA PHE A 14 6.19 15.74 -51.79
C PHE A 14 5.85 14.58 -52.72
N TYR A 15 5.06 13.63 -52.23
CA TYR A 15 4.62 12.50 -53.03
C TYR A 15 3.16 12.17 -52.75
N SER A 16 2.44 11.65 -53.75
CA SER A 16 1.07 11.16 -53.59
C SER A 16 0.85 9.82 -54.29
N CYS A 17 -0.27 9.19 -53.94
CA CYS A 17 -0.89 8.18 -54.78
C CYS A 17 -2.41 8.16 -54.53
N VAL A 18 -3.15 7.61 -55.50
CA VAL A 18 -4.56 7.27 -55.31
C VAL A 18 -4.68 5.76 -55.18
N PHE A 19 -5.41 5.30 -54.18
CA PHE A 19 -5.62 3.88 -53.91
C PHE A 19 -7.03 3.64 -53.36
N THR A 20 -7.41 2.38 -53.19
CA THR A 20 -8.71 1.97 -52.66
C THR A 20 -8.52 1.09 -51.43
N ASP A 21 -9.28 1.36 -50.36
CA ASP A 21 -9.28 0.53 -49.15
C ASP A 21 -10.64 0.64 -48.46
N ASP A 22 -11.44 -0.42 -48.53
CA ASP A 22 -12.81 -0.41 -48.02
C ASP A 22 -12.88 -0.26 -46.48
N ARG A 23 -11.79 -0.54 -45.76
CA ARG A 23 -11.73 -0.43 -44.29
C ARG A 23 -11.80 1.01 -43.79
N LEU A 24 -11.48 1.98 -44.65
CA LEU A 24 -11.45 3.41 -44.27
C LEU A 24 -12.85 4.04 -44.22
N ALA A 25 -13.82 3.48 -44.94
CA ALA A 25 -15.15 4.07 -45.11
C ALA A 25 -15.93 4.21 -43.80
N ASP A 26 -15.78 3.22 -42.91
CA ASP A 26 -16.56 3.10 -41.68
C ASP A 26 -15.83 3.68 -40.45
N LEU A 27 -14.64 4.25 -40.64
CA LEU A 27 -13.90 4.82 -39.52
C LEU A 27 -14.56 6.10 -39.03
N THR A 28 -14.75 6.17 -37.72
CA THR A 28 -15.33 7.35 -37.06
C THR A 28 -14.30 8.14 -36.28
N GLU A 29 -13.24 7.48 -35.79
CA GLU A 29 -12.23 8.08 -34.93
C GLU A 29 -10.81 7.57 -35.27
N ARG A 30 -10.06 7.04 -34.29
CA ARG A 30 -8.67 6.61 -34.43
C ARG A 30 -8.57 5.09 -34.36
N HIS A 31 -7.97 4.48 -35.38
CA HIS A 31 -7.87 3.02 -35.53
C HIS A 31 -6.45 2.59 -35.92
N LYS A 32 -6.03 1.40 -35.48
CA LYS A 32 -4.77 0.76 -35.90
C LYS A 32 -4.98 0.02 -37.21
N ILE A 33 -4.58 0.64 -38.32
CA ILE A 33 -4.69 0.10 -39.67
C ILE A 33 -3.38 0.35 -40.40
N GLN A 34 -2.73 -0.74 -40.81
CA GLN A 34 -1.63 -0.67 -41.76
C GLN A 34 -2.18 -0.44 -43.17
N LEU A 35 -1.83 0.70 -43.75
CA LEU A 35 -2.15 1.02 -45.13
C LEU A 35 -1.00 0.61 -46.04
N ASN A 36 -1.36 0.02 -47.19
CA ASN A 36 -0.43 -0.39 -48.23
C ASN A 36 -0.66 0.50 -49.44
N PHE A 37 0.39 1.17 -49.91
CA PHE A 37 0.28 2.13 -51.00
C PHE A 37 0.92 1.58 -52.28
N PRO A 38 0.32 1.88 -53.46
CA PRO A 38 1.02 1.70 -54.73
C PRO A 38 2.23 2.65 -54.84
N PRO A 39 3.10 2.51 -55.86
CA PRO A 39 4.24 3.39 -56.05
C PRO A 39 3.84 4.87 -56.04
N LEU A 40 4.53 5.65 -55.23
CA LEU A 40 4.24 7.07 -55.04
C LEU A 40 4.75 7.91 -56.23
N GLN A 41 4.00 8.94 -56.58
CA GLN A 41 4.33 9.90 -57.64
C GLN A 41 4.86 11.20 -57.02
N ALA A 42 5.93 11.76 -57.60
CA ALA A 42 6.51 13.01 -57.11
C ALA A 42 5.61 14.22 -57.44
N LEU A 43 5.51 15.15 -56.50
CA LEU A 43 4.67 16.34 -56.59
C LEU A 43 5.49 17.62 -56.40
N THR A 44 5.03 18.68 -57.06
CA THR A 44 5.53 20.04 -56.87
C THR A 44 4.70 20.84 -55.86
N ASP A 45 3.37 20.62 -55.78
CA ASP A 45 2.46 21.35 -54.89
C ASP A 45 1.34 20.46 -54.32
N LEU A 46 1.33 20.28 -52.99
CA LEU A 46 0.31 19.52 -52.26
C LEU A 46 -1.10 20.12 -52.36
N PHE A 47 -1.23 21.44 -52.37
CA PHE A 47 -2.53 22.11 -52.42
C PHE A 47 -3.19 22.00 -53.78
N GLN A 48 -2.37 21.95 -54.84
CA GLN A 48 -2.84 21.74 -56.20
C GLN A 48 -3.28 20.27 -56.37
N GLU A 49 -2.53 19.33 -55.81
CA GLU A 49 -2.89 17.90 -55.86
C GLU A 49 -4.26 17.60 -55.26
N VAL A 50 -4.55 18.16 -54.08
CA VAL A 50 -5.87 18.06 -53.43
C VAL A 50 -6.97 18.72 -54.28
N GLU A 51 -6.64 19.76 -55.05
CA GLU A 51 -7.61 20.44 -55.92
C GLU A 51 -7.93 19.62 -57.18
N HIS A 52 -6.95 18.89 -57.72
CA HIS A 52 -7.12 18.03 -58.88
C HIS A 52 -7.95 16.78 -58.57
N HIS A 53 -7.89 16.29 -57.32
CA HIS A 53 -8.58 15.09 -56.86
C HIS A 53 -9.70 15.44 -55.90
N LYS A 54 -10.71 16.18 -56.36
CA LYS A 54 -11.90 16.51 -55.54
C LYS A 54 -12.92 15.38 -55.49
N GLU A 55 -12.85 14.48 -56.45
CA GLU A 55 -13.76 13.35 -56.66
C GLU A 55 -13.43 12.12 -55.83
N VAL A 56 -12.32 12.13 -55.09
CA VAL A 56 -11.96 11.05 -54.14
C VAL A 56 -12.81 11.14 -52.88
N ASP A 57 -13.12 10.00 -52.28
CA ASP A 57 -13.96 9.86 -51.09
C ASP A 57 -13.28 10.44 -49.83
N GLY A 58 -11.94 10.47 -49.80
CA GLY A 58 -11.19 11.12 -48.73
C GLY A 58 -9.72 11.36 -49.03
N VAL A 59 -9.10 12.18 -48.20
CA VAL A 59 -7.67 12.54 -48.29
C VAL A 59 -6.95 12.13 -47.00
N ILE A 60 -5.81 11.47 -47.15
CA ILE A 60 -4.98 10.97 -46.06
C ILE A 60 -3.66 11.74 -46.04
N ILE A 61 -3.38 12.44 -44.94
CA ILE A 61 -2.11 13.15 -44.72
C ILE A 61 -1.19 12.26 -43.88
N GLY A 62 -0.08 11.81 -44.47
CA GLY A 62 0.98 11.10 -43.77
C GLY A 62 1.80 12.03 -42.87
N LEU A 63 2.07 11.60 -41.64
CA LEU A 63 2.82 12.33 -40.64
C LEU A 63 3.99 11.48 -40.10
N GLU A 64 5.17 12.09 -40.01
CA GLU A 64 6.33 11.51 -39.32
C GLU A 64 6.48 11.97 -37.89
N ARG A 65 5.93 13.15 -37.56
CA ARG A 65 6.00 13.74 -36.23
C ARG A 65 4.66 13.61 -35.52
N GLY A 66 4.70 13.68 -34.20
CA GLY A 66 3.52 13.56 -33.36
C GLY A 66 2.49 14.69 -33.43
N TRP A 67 2.84 15.81 -34.08
CA TRP A 67 2.04 17.04 -34.08
C TRP A 67 2.05 17.73 -35.45
N LEU A 68 0.94 18.41 -35.75
CA LEU A 68 0.75 19.07 -37.04
C LEU A 68 1.49 20.41 -37.10
N GLY A 69 2.42 20.52 -38.06
CA GLY A 69 2.98 21.79 -38.48
C GLY A 69 1.98 22.69 -39.22
N TRP A 70 2.36 23.95 -39.41
CA TRP A 70 1.53 24.96 -40.07
C TRP A 70 1.05 24.55 -41.47
N LEU A 71 1.92 23.92 -42.26
CA LEU A 71 1.58 23.41 -43.60
C LEU A 71 0.42 22.40 -43.54
N HIS A 72 0.54 21.38 -42.69
CA HIS A 72 -0.48 20.33 -42.52
C HIS A 72 -1.82 20.91 -42.05
N LEU A 73 -1.81 21.88 -41.13
CA LEU A 73 -3.03 22.52 -40.62
C LEU A 73 -3.78 23.31 -41.70
N ASN A 74 -3.07 24.03 -42.56
CA ASN A 74 -3.69 24.75 -43.68
C ASN A 74 -4.23 23.79 -44.73
N LEU A 75 -3.49 22.71 -45.02
CA LEU A 75 -3.92 21.67 -45.95
C LEU A 75 -5.20 20.96 -45.45
N ALA A 76 -5.21 20.54 -44.18
CA ALA A 76 -6.38 19.99 -43.51
C ALA A 76 -7.58 20.95 -43.56
N SER A 77 -7.35 22.24 -43.32
CA SER A 77 -8.39 23.27 -43.40
C SER A 77 -8.98 23.38 -44.81
N LYS A 78 -8.16 23.22 -45.86
CA LYS A 78 -8.62 23.24 -47.26
C LYS A 78 -9.44 21.99 -47.59
N ILE A 79 -8.97 20.80 -47.20
CA ILE A 79 -9.65 19.52 -47.43
C ILE A 79 -11.05 19.54 -46.81
N LEU A 80 -11.18 19.96 -45.54
CA LEU A 80 -12.48 20.03 -44.88
C LEU A 80 -13.40 21.10 -45.48
N LYS A 81 -12.86 22.20 -46.02
CA LYS A 81 -13.66 23.19 -46.78
C LYS A 81 -14.18 22.62 -48.09
N ASN A 82 -13.43 21.73 -48.73
CA ASN A 82 -13.86 20.99 -49.92
C ASN A 82 -14.90 19.90 -49.61
N LYS A 83 -15.29 19.72 -48.33
CA LYS A 83 -16.23 18.68 -47.85
C LYS A 83 -15.74 17.24 -48.11
N GLN A 84 -14.43 17.06 -48.26
CA GLN A 84 -13.81 15.74 -48.35
C GLN A 84 -13.54 15.21 -46.95
N GLN A 85 -13.62 13.89 -46.77
CA GLN A 85 -13.25 13.24 -45.52
C GLN A 85 -11.73 13.36 -45.32
N LEU A 86 -11.30 13.73 -44.12
CA LEU A 86 -9.88 13.93 -43.80
C LEU A 86 -9.40 12.87 -42.81
N TYR A 87 -8.26 12.26 -43.15
CA TYR A 87 -7.56 11.31 -42.30
C TYR A 87 -6.12 11.79 -42.06
N LEU A 88 -5.63 11.58 -40.85
CA LEU A 88 -4.19 11.65 -40.54
C LEU A 88 -3.66 10.23 -40.40
N TYR A 89 -2.49 9.97 -40.97
CA TYR A 89 -1.86 8.66 -40.90
C TYR A 89 -0.45 8.76 -40.32
N TRP A 90 -0.17 7.97 -39.29
CA TRP A 90 1.16 7.80 -38.72
C TRP A 90 1.70 6.42 -39.10
N PRO A 91 2.55 6.31 -40.13
CA PRO A 91 3.02 5.01 -40.62
C PRO A 91 3.77 4.20 -39.56
N LEU A 92 4.56 4.87 -38.71
CA LEU A 92 5.31 4.22 -37.63
C LEU A 92 4.41 3.63 -36.53
N GLU A 93 3.19 4.14 -36.41
CA GLU A 93 2.20 3.70 -35.41
C GLU A 93 1.15 2.77 -36.03
N ALA A 94 1.19 2.57 -37.35
CA ALA A 94 0.13 1.96 -38.14
C ALA A 94 -1.26 2.51 -37.76
N ALA A 95 -1.36 3.84 -37.57
CA ALA A 95 -2.57 4.46 -37.01
C ALA A 95 -3.16 5.53 -37.93
N VAL A 96 -4.47 5.42 -38.16
CA VAL A 96 -5.27 6.38 -38.92
C VAL A 96 -6.22 7.10 -37.97
N GLU A 97 -6.30 8.43 -38.04
CA GLU A 97 -7.25 9.24 -37.26
C GLU A 97 -8.14 10.07 -38.19
N VAL A 98 -9.45 9.93 -38.00
CA VAL A 98 -10.46 10.75 -38.66
C VAL A 98 -10.48 12.15 -38.05
N VAL A 99 -10.36 13.18 -38.88
CA VAL A 99 -10.31 14.58 -38.43
C VAL A 99 -11.51 15.35 -38.97
N ASN A 100 -12.37 15.78 -38.05
CA ASN A 100 -13.45 16.72 -38.34
C ASN A 100 -13.06 18.17 -38.01
N GLN A 101 -13.98 19.11 -38.23
CA GLN A 101 -13.78 20.55 -37.95
C GLN A 101 -13.40 20.84 -36.49
N GLU A 102 -14.01 20.15 -35.53
CA GLU A 102 -13.73 20.34 -34.10
C GLU A 102 -12.35 19.79 -33.74
N ARG A 103 -11.99 18.62 -34.26
CA ARG A 103 -10.67 18.02 -34.06
C ARG A 103 -9.57 18.86 -34.69
N LEU A 104 -9.80 19.42 -35.88
CA LEU A 104 -8.89 20.37 -36.51
C LEU A 104 -8.71 21.63 -35.67
N GLN A 105 -9.78 22.14 -35.04
CA GLN A 105 -9.69 23.27 -34.12
C GLN A 105 -8.81 22.91 -32.91
N SER A 106 -8.95 21.70 -32.35
CA SER A 106 -8.06 21.22 -31.30
C SER A 106 -6.60 21.22 -31.76
N TYR A 107 -6.28 20.71 -32.96
CA TYR A 107 -4.90 20.75 -33.46
C TYR A 107 -4.34 22.16 -33.66
N TRP A 108 -5.18 23.14 -34.05
CA TRP A 108 -4.77 24.54 -34.06
C TRP A 108 -4.41 25.05 -32.66
N TYR A 109 -5.19 24.71 -31.64
CA TYR A 109 -4.85 25.04 -30.25
C TYR A 109 -3.53 24.38 -29.80
N HIS A 110 -3.31 23.11 -30.14
CA HIS A 110 -2.05 22.41 -29.84
C HIS A 110 -0.86 23.11 -30.47
N PHE A 111 -0.96 23.48 -31.75
CA PHE A 111 0.12 24.19 -32.44
C PHE A 111 0.50 25.49 -31.75
N VAL A 112 -0.48 26.29 -31.34
CA VAL A 112 -0.24 27.56 -30.63
C VAL A 112 0.41 27.32 -29.27
N ILE A 113 -0.13 26.40 -28.46
CA ILE A 113 0.37 26.13 -27.11
C ILE A 113 1.77 25.53 -27.15
N ILE A 114 2.02 24.56 -28.02
CA ILE A 114 3.34 23.96 -28.13
C ILE A 114 4.37 25.00 -28.61
N LYS A 115 4.02 25.86 -29.59
CA LYS A 115 4.90 26.97 -29.99
C LYS A 115 5.22 27.90 -28.82
N LEU A 116 4.23 28.24 -27.99
CA LEU A 116 4.44 29.03 -26.78
C LEU A 116 5.41 28.33 -25.82
N PHE A 117 5.23 27.03 -25.55
CA PHE A 117 6.16 26.27 -24.70
C PHE A 117 7.58 26.23 -25.27
N THR A 118 7.75 26.03 -26.58
CA THR A 118 9.07 26.04 -27.21
C THR A 118 9.78 27.40 -27.05
N VAL A 119 9.05 28.51 -27.17
CA VAL A 119 9.59 29.87 -26.97
C VAL A 119 10.01 30.09 -25.51
N VAL A 120 9.15 29.73 -24.55
CA VAL A 120 9.44 29.85 -23.10
C VAL A 120 10.65 28.98 -22.71
N TYR A 121 10.76 27.78 -23.26
CA TYR A 121 11.90 26.88 -23.04
C TYR A 121 13.22 27.48 -23.54
N ALA A 122 13.23 28.03 -24.76
CA ALA A 122 14.39 28.70 -25.33
C ALA A 122 14.85 29.90 -24.47
N LEU A 123 13.91 30.67 -23.92
CA LEU A 123 14.19 31.80 -23.02
C LEU A 123 14.78 31.33 -21.67
N LYS A 124 14.23 30.28 -21.05
CA LYS A 124 14.76 29.71 -19.80
C LYS A 124 16.17 29.15 -19.95
N ASN A 125 16.49 28.52 -21.08
CA ASN A 125 17.83 27.98 -21.33
C ASN A 125 18.88 29.08 -21.53
N LYS A 126 18.52 30.20 -22.18
CA LYS A 126 19.39 31.40 -22.21
C LYS A 126 19.67 31.95 -20.82
N LEU A 127 18.65 32.01 -19.95
CA LEU A 127 18.78 32.51 -18.57
C LEU A 127 19.61 31.58 -17.66
N ARG A 128 19.46 30.26 -17.80
CA ARG A 128 20.27 29.25 -17.07
C ARG A 128 21.76 29.32 -17.44
N PHE A 129 22.09 29.67 -18.69
CA PHE A 129 23.48 29.80 -19.14
C PHE A 129 24.19 30.97 -18.45
N LEU A 130 23.49 32.10 -18.26
CA LEU A 130 23.97 33.26 -17.50
C LEU A 130 24.23 32.93 -16.01
N ILE A 131 23.37 32.13 -15.38
CA ILE A 131 23.50 31.78 -13.94
C ILE A 131 24.62 30.74 -13.70
N LYS A 132 24.92 29.86 -14.66
CA LYS A 132 26.03 28.89 -14.54
C LYS A 132 27.40 29.57 -14.49
N GLY A 133 27.59 30.71 -15.16
CA GLY A 133 28.83 31.49 -15.10
C GLY A 133 29.13 32.01 -13.69
N ALA A 134 28.12 32.47 -12.95
CA ALA A 134 28.28 32.99 -11.58
C ALA A 134 28.63 31.90 -10.55
N LYS A 135 28.13 30.68 -10.72
CA LYS A 135 28.36 29.54 -9.80
C LYS A 135 29.74 28.87 -9.96
N SER A 136 30.50 29.19 -11.02
CA SER A 136 31.86 28.69 -11.21
C SER A 136 32.86 29.37 -10.26
N ILE A 137 32.66 30.66 -10.00
CA ILE A 137 33.54 31.51 -9.20
C ILE A 137 33.48 31.11 -7.71
N LEU A 138 32.29 30.77 -7.20
CA LEU A 138 32.10 30.31 -5.81
C LEU A 138 32.71 28.94 -5.50
N ARG A 139 32.92 28.08 -6.51
CA ARG A 139 33.43 26.71 -6.32
C ARG A 139 34.96 26.66 -6.15
N GLU A 140 35.70 27.62 -6.71
CA GLU A 140 37.14 27.73 -6.47
C GLU A 140 37.45 28.21 -5.05
N TYR A 141 36.64 29.12 -4.52
CA TYR A 141 36.81 29.65 -3.16
C TYR A 141 36.67 28.54 -2.09
N TYR A 142 35.75 27.60 -2.30
CA TYR A 142 35.54 26.46 -1.40
C TYR A 142 36.64 25.39 -1.46
N ARG A 143 37.36 25.25 -2.59
CA ARG A 143 38.46 24.29 -2.72
C ARG A 143 39.71 24.74 -1.95
N LEU A 144 39.96 26.06 -1.91
CA LEU A 144 41.09 26.64 -1.20
C LEU A 144 40.92 26.52 0.33
N ALA A 145 39.70 26.67 0.84
CA ALA A 145 39.40 26.52 2.26
C ALA A 145 39.56 25.07 2.77
N ARG A 146 39.42 24.08 1.88
CA ARG A 146 39.42 22.65 2.24
C ARG A 146 40.82 22.01 2.28
N SER A 147 41.83 22.60 1.63
CA SER A 147 43.20 22.05 1.65
C SER A 147 43.96 22.35 2.94
N ILE A 148 43.57 23.41 3.66
CA ILE A 148 44.22 23.85 4.90
C ILE A 148 43.84 22.97 6.10
N TYR A 149 42.71 22.24 6.03
CA TYR A 149 42.15 21.49 7.16
C TYR A 149 42.58 20.02 7.25
N ARG A 150 43.44 19.52 6.35
CA ARG A 150 43.73 18.08 6.20
C ARG A 150 45.16 17.64 6.53
N GLN A 151 45.96 18.47 7.21
CA GLN A 151 47.26 18.06 7.74
C GLN A 151 47.20 17.89 9.25
N GLN A 152 46.67 16.76 9.74
CA GLN A 152 47.04 16.16 11.03
C GLN A 152 46.49 14.73 11.17
N SER A 153 47.41 13.78 11.42
CA SER A 153 47.24 12.46 12.09
C SER A 153 46.62 11.30 11.27
N TYR A 154 47.40 10.29 10.86
CA TYR A 154 47.84 9.10 11.63
C TYR A 154 48.70 8.16 10.76
N THR A 155 49.68 7.52 11.40
CA THR A 155 50.72 6.61 10.87
C THR A 155 50.23 5.16 10.76
N TYR A 156 50.68 4.41 9.74
CA TYR A 156 50.31 3.00 9.46
C TYR A 156 51.55 2.13 9.18
N LEU A 157 51.48 0.84 9.54
CA LEU A 157 52.30 -0.32 9.11
C LEU A 157 51.40 -1.59 9.17
N PRO A 158 51.68 -2.68 8.41
CA PRO A 158 51.26 -2.93 7.03
C PRO A 158 50.10 -3.98 6.91
N ALA A 159 49.08 -3.68 6.08
CA ALA A 159 47.80 -4.41 6.00
C ALA A 159 47.60 -5.34 4.78
N LYS A 160 48.58 -5.47 3.88
CA LYS A 160 48.31 -5.99 2.52
C LYS A 160 48.06 -7.51 2.40
N GLU A 161 48.55 -8.35 3.30
CA GLU A 161 48.34 -9.80 3.20
C GLU A 161 47.01 -10.24 3.84
N ALA A 162 46.64 -9.66 4.99
CA ALA A 162 45.38 -9.92 5.66
C ALA A 162 44.15 -9.52 4.81
N GLU A 163 44.22 -8.37 4.14
CA GLU A 163 43.14 -7.84 3.30
C GLU A 163 42.81 -8.78 2.11
N SER A 164 43.83 -9.45 1.56
CA SER A 164 43.65 -10.40 0.45
C SER A 164 43.01 -11.74 0.86
N GLN A 165 43.30 -12.23 2.07
CA GLN A 165 42.69 -13.46 2.60
C GLN A 165 41.24 -13.22 3.01
N GLU A 166 40.95 -12.05 3.60
CA GLU A 166 39.60 -11.65 4.00
C GLU A 166 38.66 -11.48 2.81
N LEU A 167 39.12 -10.82 1.73
CA LEU A 167 38.36 -10.70 0.47
C LEU A 167 38.05 -12.07 -0.17
N SER A 168 38.97 -13.03 -0.06
CA SER A 168 38.75 -14.39 -0.57
C SER A 168 37.70 -15.15 0.25
N LEU A 169 37.67 -14.95 1.57
CA LEU A 169 36.71 -15.60 2.46
C LEU A 169 35.29 -15.07 2.24
N VAL A 170 35.11 -13.74 2.20
CA VAL A 170 33.81 -13.09 1.95
C VAL A 170 33.21 -13.56 0.64
N LYS A 171 34.03 -13.57 -0.43
CA LYS A 171 33.59 -14.06 -1.74
C LYS A 171 33.12 -15.51 -1.67
N SER A 172 33.84 -16.38 -0.97
CA SER A 172 33.44 -17.79 -0.80
C SER A 172 32.07 -17.93 -0.13
N TYR A 173 31.76 -17.13 0.90
CA TYR A 173 30.45 -17.17 1.57
C TYR A 173 29.33 -16.67 0.65
N LEU A 174 29.56 -15.59 -0.08
CA LEU A 174 28.59 -15.04 -1.03
C LEU A 174 28.30 -16.04 -2.15
N ASP A 175 29.33 -16.67 -2.71
CA ASP A 175 29.19 -17.70 -3.75
C ASP A 175 28.39 -18.91 -3.23
N GLN A 176 28.64 -19.35 -1.99
CA GLN A 176 27.90 -20.43 -1.35
C GLN A 176 26.41 -20.08 -1.12
N LEU A 177 26.13 -18.90 -0.57
CA LEU A 177 24.75 -18.45 -0.35
C LEU A 177 24.00 -18.24 -1.66
N GLN A 178 24.66 -17.69 -2.69
CA GLN A 178 24.03 -17.55 -4.00
C GLN A 178 23.66 -18.93 -4.58
N ALA A 179 24.53 -19.93 -4.44
CA ALA A 179 24.21 -21.30 -4.87
C ALA A 179 23.07 -21.95 -4.03
N ILE A 180 22.90 -21.57 -2.76
CA ILE A 180 21.76 -22.00 -1.92
C ILE A 180 20.46 -21.32 -2.40
N ILE A 181 20.53 -20.02 -2.68
CA ILE A 181 19.43 -19.19 -3.19
C ILE A 181 18.95 -19.71 -4.56
N ASP A 182 19.86 -20.05 -5.46
CA ASP A 182 19.55 -20.52 -6.80
C ASP A 182 18.86 -21.89 -6.80
N ARG A 183 19.08 -22.68 -5.74
CA ARG A 183 18.46 -24.00 -5.51
C ARG A 183 17.22 -23.94 -4.61
N ALA A 184 16.80 -22.75 -4.19
CA ALA A 184 15.70 -22.63 -3.24
C ALA A 184 14.37 -23.08 -3.86
N GLU A 185 13.78 -24.10 -3.27
CA GLU A 185 12.52 -24.71 -3.68
C GLU A 185 11.68 -24.97 -2.43
N PRO A 186 10.64 -24.15 -2.17
CA PRO A 186 9.77 -24.33 -1.01
C PRO A 186 9.14 -25.72 -0.93
N VAL A 187 9.25 -26.36 0.23
CA VAL A 187 8.65 -27.67 0.48
C VAL A 187 7.23 -27.49 1.03
N LEU A 188 6.25 -28.13 0.40
CA LEU A 188 4.86 -28.13 0.86
C LEU A 188 4.64 -29.21 1.91
N PHE A 189 3.68 -28.99 2.81
CA PHE A 189 3.22 -30.03 3.71
C PHE A 189 2.37 -31.05 2.97
N ASN A 190 2.40 -32.31 3.43
CA ASN A 190 1.59 -33.38 2.88
C ASN A 190 0.16 -33.34 3.42
N ASP A 191 -0.86 -33.42 2.55
CA ASP A 191 -2.28 -33.70 2.87
C ASP A 191 -2.88 -32.90 4.04
N LEU A 192 -2.63 -31.59 4.10
CA LEU A 192 -3.11 -30.70 5.17
C LEU A 192 -4.54 -30.18 4.93
N THR A 193 -5.47 -31.10 4.62
CA THR A 193 -6.85 -30.79 4.20
C THR A 193 -7.83 -30.52 5.35
N GLU A 194 -7.59 -31.11 6.52
CA GLU A 194 -8.42 -30.89 7.71
C GLU A 194 -7.83 -29.78 8.61
N PRO A 195 -8.66 -28.93 9.24
CA PRO A 195 -8.18 -27.85 10.11
C PRO A 195 -7.26 -28.36 11.22
N VAL A 196 -6.07 -27.75 11.35
CA VAL A 196 -5.13 -28.06 12.43
C VAL A 196 -5.59 -27.36 13.72
N ASN A 197 -5.85 -28.14 14.76
CA ASN A 197 -6.24 -27.63 16.07
C ASN A 197 -5.95 -28.68 17.15
N SER A 198 -6.30 -28.39 18.41
CA SER A 198 -6.04 -29.31 19.52
C SER A 198 -6.77 -30.65 19.42
N ASP A 199 -7.91 -30.69 18.74
CA ASP A 199 -8.70 -31.91 18.53
C ASP A 199 -8.23 -32.69 17.29
N ASN A 200 -7.50 -32.03 16.39
CA ASN A 200 -6.89 -32.61 15.20
C ASN A 200 -5.44 -32.12 15.03
N PRO A 201 -4.50 -32.63 15.84
CA PRO A 201 -3.11 -32.18 15.82
C PRO A 201 -2.38 -32.68 14.56
N LEU A 202 -1.42 -31.89 14.08
CA LEU A 202 -0.58 -32.28 12.95
C LEU A 202 0.26 -33.52 13.32
N PRO A 203 0.23 -34.59 12.51
CA PRO A 203 0.95 -35.82 12.81
C PRO A 203 2.48 -35.63 12.74
N GLY A 204 3.20 -36.31 13.61
CA GLY A 204 4.67 -36.30 13.66
C GLY A 204 5.27 -35.26 14.61
N CYS A 205 6.50 -34.84 14.32
CA CYS A 205 7.27 -33.94 15.19
C CYS A 205 7.50 -32.59 14.52
N GLY A 206 7.05 -31.50 15.14
CA GLY A 206 7.47 -30.15 14.78
C GLY A 206 8.84 -29.81 15.38
N ILE A 207 9.60 -28.96 14.69
CA ILE A 207 10.82 -28.35 15.22
C ILE A 207 10.59 -26.85 15.40
N TYR A 208 10.88 -26.33 16.60
CA TYR A 208 11.05 -24.90 16.82
C TYR A 208 12.56 -24.59 16.87
N LEU A 209 13.05 -23.76 15.95
CA LEU A 209 14.47 -23.47 15.79
C LEU A 209 14.78 -22.02 16.14
N ARG A 210 15.78 -21.83 16.99
CA ARG A 210 16.38 -20.54 17.30
C ARG A 210 17.89 -20.69 17.44
N THR A 211 18.66 -19.73 16.94
CA THR A 211 20.14 -19.84 16.84
C THR A 211 20.90 -18.61 17.36
N ASP A 212 20.23 -17.65 17.97
CA ASP A 212 20.79 -16.37 18.46
C ASP A 212 21.54 -16.51 19.80
N PHE A 213 22.62 -17.30 19.81
CA PHE A 213 23.40 -17.63 21.00
C PHE A 213 23.99 -16.44 21.76
N TRP A 214 24.10 -15.27 21.14
CA TRP A 214 24.54 -14.04 21.80
C TRP A 214 23.48 -13.45 22.73
N ALA A 215 22.20 -13.80 22.55
CA ALA A 215 21.08 -13.29 23.34
C ALA A 215 20.79 -14.19 24.55
N LYS A 216 21.48 -13.95 25.68
CA LYS A 216 21.23 -14.62 26.97
C LYS A 216 20.01 -14.04 27.70
N ILE A 217 18.83 -14.15 27.10
CA ILE A 217 17.59 -13.62 27.70
C ILE A 217 16.97 -14.62 28.68
N GLN A 218 16.48 -14.11 29.81
CA GLN A 218 15.84 -14.89 30.88
C GLN A 218 14.40 -14.43 31.17
N SER A 219 14.01 -13.27 30.64
CA SER A 219 12.67 -12.70 30.72
C SER A 219 12.53 -11.58 29.67
N GLY A 220 11.31 -11.06 29.48
CA GLY A 220 10.98 -9.99 28.54
C GLY A 220 10.26 -10.49 27.29
N GLY A 221 9.87 -9.55 26.41
CA GLY A 221 8.97 -9.83 25.27
C GLY A 221 9.45 -10.96 24.36
N SER A 222 10.74 -10.98 23.97
CA SER A 222 11.28 -12.06 23.12
C SER A 222 11.31 -13.42 23.82
N TYR A 223 11.51 -13.44 25.14
CA TYR A 223 11.49 -14.67 25.95
C TYR A 223 10.06 -15.21 26.04
N GLY A 224 9.10 -14.37 26.41
CA GLY A 224 7.69 -14.72 26.49
C GLY A 224 7.13 -15.19 25.14
N HIS A 225 7.36 -14.43 24.07
CA HIS A 225 7.01 -14.79 22.70
C HIS A 225 7.46 -16.21 22.36
N THR A 226 8.76 -16.49 22.52
CA THR A 226 9.32 -17.81 22.20
C THR A 226 8.60 -18.92 22.97
N CYS A 227 8.37 -18.73 24.27
CA CYS A 227 7.76 -19.76 25.10
C CYS A 227 6.29 -20.01 24.74
N TYR A 228 5.51 -18.95 24.53
CA TYR A 228 4.07 -19.09 24.27
C TYR A 228 3.77 -19.50 22.83
N VAL A 229 4.55 -19.08 21.83
CA VAL A 229 4.42 -19.63 20.47
C VAL A 229 4.76 -21.13 20.47
N ALA A 230 5.83 -21.55 21.16
CA ALA A 230 6.17 -22.97 21.30
C ALA A 230 5.07 -23.76 22.04
N LYS A 231 4.47 -23.20 23.09
CA LYS A 231 3.31 -23.78 23.78
C LYS A 231 2.15 -24.06 22.83
N GLU A 232 1.76 -23.06 22.04
CA GLU A 232 0.60 -23.18 21.16
C GLU A 232 0.89 -24.04 19.93
N LEU A 233 2.14 -24.06 19.42
CA LEU A 233 2.56 -25.02 18.38
C LEU A 233 2.53 -26.46 18.91
N ALA A 234 2.96 -26.70 20.15
CA ALA A 234 2.91 -28.01 20.78
C ALA A 234 1.46 -28.47 21.07
N ALA A 235 0.54 -27.53 21.28
CA ALA A 235 -0.87 -27.85 21.48
C ALA A 235 -1.57 -28.37 20.22
N VAL A 236 -0.98 -28.15 19.03
CA VAL A 236 -1.57 -28.51 17.74
C VAL A 236 -0.68 -29.40 16.87
N THR A 237 0.37 -29.97 17.45
CA THR A 237 1.29 -30.93 16.81
C THR A 237 1.49 -32.10 17.75
N GLU A 238 1.50 -33.34 17.26
CA GLU A 238 1.64 -34.54 18.12
C GLU A 238 2.87 -34.46 19.04
N ASN A 239 3.98 -33.92 18.53
CA ASN A 239 5.18 -33.62 19.31
C ASN A 239 5.84 -32.32 18.83
N LEU A 240 6.47 -31.58 19.74
CA LEU A 240 7.29 -30.41 19.41
C LEU A 240 8.62 -30.49 20.16
N ILE A 241 9.73 -30.24 19.45
CA ILE A 241 11.07 -30.11 20.05
C ILE A 241 11.63 -28.73 19.72
N CYS A 242 12.03 -27.99 20.76
CA CYS A 242 12.68 -26.70 20.64
C CYS A 242 14.21 -26.88 20.61
N PHE A 243 14.87 -26.51 19.52
CA PHE A 243 16.31 -26.46 19.42
C PHE A 243 16.78 -25.00 19.58
N MET A 244 17.53 -24.74 20.66
CA MET A 244 17.84 -23.39 21.10
C MET A 244 19.26 -23.31 21.67
N PRO A 245 19.95 -22.17 21.61
CA PRO A 245 21.29 -22.04 22.18
C PRO A 245 21.30 -21.91 23.71
N HIS A 246 20.14 -21.65 24.33
CA HIS A 246 20.00 -21.45 25.77
C HIS A 246 18.76 -22.17 26.29
N ARG A 247 18.86 -22.74 27.51
CA ARG A 247 17.73 -23.38 28.18
C ARG A 247 16.78 -22.33 28.77
N TYR A 248 15.50 -22.39 28.45
CA TYR A 248 14.48 -21.49 28.99
C TYR A 248 13.66 -22.22 30.06
N LEU A 249 13.72 -21.73 31.30
CA LEU A 249 12.99 -22.32 32.43
C LEU A 249 11.46 -22.36 32.22
N LEU A 250 10.88 -21.34 31.58
CA LEU A 250 9.44 -21.32 31.31
C LEU A 250 9.01 -22.44 30.34
N LEU A 251 9.87 -22.85 29.40
CA LEU A 251 9.58 -24.03 28.56
C LEU A 251 9.55 -25.32 29.40
N ASP A 252 10.42 -25.44 30.40
CA ASP A 252 10.43 -26.59 31.32
C ASP A 252 9.15 -26.64 32.17
N GLU A 253 8.70 -25.48 32.67
CA GLU A 253 7.47 -25.35 33.43
C GLU A 253 6.23 -25.65 32.60
N LEU A 254 6.24 -25.25 31.32
CA LEU A 254 5.24 -25.62 30.31
C LEU A 254 5.38 -27.07 29.82
N LYS A 255 6.37 -27.81 30.33
CA LYS A 255 6.65 -29.22 29.99
C LYS A 255 6.95 -29.46 28.51
N LEU A 256 7.61 -28.50 27.87
CA LEU A 256 8.02 -28.59 26.47
C LEU A 256 9.44 -29.13 26.36
N HIS A 257 9.65 -30.00 25.37
CA HIS A 257 10.97 -30.58 25.11
C HIS A 257 11.89 -29.53 24.47
N GLN A 258 13.03 -29.30 25.09
CA GLN A 258 14.06 -28.41 24.56
C GLN A 258 15.44 -29.07 24.55
N VAL A 259 16.19 -28.82 23.48
CA VAL A 259 17.57 -29.26 23.29
C VAL A 259 18.44 -28.02 23.19
N VAL A 260 19.42 -27.94 24.08
CA VAL A 260 20.39 -26.85 24.07
C VAL A 260 21.48 -27.18 23.05
N LEU A 261 21.64 -26.29 22.06
CA LEU A 261 22.67 -26.39 21.05
C LEU A 261 23.93 -25.69 21.54
N GLU A 262 25.06 -26.39 21.47
CA GLU A 262 26.36 -25.79 21.75
C GLU A 262 26.63 -24.65 20.74
N PRO A 263 27.02 -23.44 21.19
CA PRO A 263 27.23 -22.31 20.30
C PRO A 263 28.54 -22.43 19.51
N PRO A 264 28.68 -21.74 18.36
CA PRO A 264 29.92 -21.70 17.58
C PRO A 264 31.08 -20.97 18.30
N GLY A 265 30.78 -20.24 19.39
CA GLY A 265 31.76 -19.55 20.22
C GLY A 265 31.14 -18.90 21.46
N GLU A 266 31.97 -18.38 22.35
CA GLU A 266 31.53 -17.82 23.65
C GLU A 266 30.84 -16.45 23.56
N THR A 267 31.05 -15.72 22.44
CA THR A 267 30.61 -14.33 22.25
C THR A 267 29.95 -14.13 20.88
N GLY A 268 29.02 -13.16 20.81
CA GLY A 268 28.32 -12.79 19.58
C GLY A 268 29.14 -11.93 18.61
N THR A 269 30.39 -12.30 18.34
CA THR A 269 31.20 -11.62 17.32
C THR A 269 30.68 -11.94 15.92
N GLU A 270 30.90 -11.04 14.96
CA GLU A 270 30.48 -11.25 13.56
C GLU A 270 31.09 -12.53 12.95
N ASP A 271 32.33 -12.89 13.31
CA ASP A 271 32.95 -14.15 12.91
C ASP A 271 32.20 -15.40 13.40
N ASN A 272 31.69 -15.38 14.63
CA ASN A 272 30.96 -16.50 15.20
C ASN A 272 29.54 -16.59 14.59
N ILE A 273 28.91 -15.45 14.32
CA ILE A 273 27.62 -15.39 13.62
C ILE A 273 27.76 -15.94 12.20
N LEU A 274 28.79 -15.53 11.48
CA LEU A 274 29.09 -15.98 10.12
C LEU A 274 29.23 -17.52 10.02
N ARG A 275 29.85 -18.16 11.02
CA ARG A 275 30.03 -19.62 11.08
C ARG A 275 28.81 -20.36 11.66
N GLY A 276 27.86 -19.64 12.24
CA GLY A 276 26.77 -20.22 13.03
C GLY A 276 25.89 -21.19 12.24
N ALA A 277 25.52 -20.85 11.01
CA ALA A 277 24.61 -21.68 10.22
C ALA A 277 25.20 -23.07 9.89
N ALA A 278 26.45 -23.12 9.45
CA ALA A 278 27.15 -24.38 9.17
C ALA A 278 27.40 -25.19 10.46
N HIS A 279 27.72 -24.51 11.56
CA HIS A 279 27.88 -25.14 12.87
C HIS A 279 26.59 -25.82 13.34
N TYR A 280 25.46 -25.10 13.34
CA TYR A 280 24.18 -25.66 13.79
C TYR A 280 23.62 -26.71 12.82
N GLU A 281 23.83 -26.59 11.51
CA GLU A 281 23.48 -27.66 10.56
C GLU A 281 24.19 -28.96 10.95
N SER A 282 25.49 -28.91 11.26
CA SER A 282 26.25 -30.11 11.62
C SER A 282 25.74 -30.79 12.89
N LEU A 283 25.22 -30.02 13.85
CA LEU A 283 24.63 -30.52 15.09
C LEU A 283 23.21 -31.07 14.88
N LEU A 284 22.45 -30.47 13.97
CA LEU A 284 21.04 -30.78 13.74
C LEU A 284 20.82 -31.85 12.68
N LYS A 285 21.81 -32.11 11.82
CA LYS A 285 21.73 -33.09 10.74
C LYS A 285 21.24 -34.46 11.20
N ILE A 286 21.90 -35.04 12.21
CA ILE A 286 21.55 -36.37 12.74
C ILE A 286 20.18 -36.34 13.46
N PRO A 287 19.91 -35.40 14.40
CA PRO A 287 18.59 -35.28 15.01
C PRO A 287 17.46 -35.16 13.99
N VAL A 288 17.61 -34.32 12.96
CA VAL A 288 16.58 -34.11 11.93
C VAL A 288 16.36 -35.37 11.09
N GLU A 289 17.44 -36.08 10.72
CA GLU A 289 17.35 -37.34 9.99
C GLU A 289 16.61 -38.44 10.78
N VAL A 290 16.82 -38.49 12.09
CA VAL A 290 16.15 -39.44 13.00
C VAL A 290 14.70 -39.04 13.25
N LEU A 291 14.45 -37.77 13.55
CA LEU A 291 13.13 -37.26 13.91
C LEU A 291 12.17 -37.21 12.72
N LYS A 292 12.69 -36.99 11.50
CA LYS A 292 11.89 -36.76 10.28
C LYS A 292 10.75 -35.76 10.53
N PRO A 293 11.09 -34.52 10.90
CA PRO A 293 10.11 -33.57 11.38
C PRO A 293 9.07 -33.22 10.31
N ALA A 294 7.84 -32.98 10.76
CA ALA A 294 6.74 -32.55 9.91
C ALA A 294 6.97 -31.13 9.37
N TYR A 295 7.65 -30.28 10.14
CA TYR A 295 8.05 -28.93 9.74
C TYR A 295 9.18 -28.37 10.61
N ILE A 296 9.83 -27.32 10.12
CA ILE A 296 10.74 -26.46 10.87
C ILE A 296 10.09 -25.08 10.98
N TYR A 297 9.86 -24.60 12.20
CA TYR A 297 9.48 -23.22 12.51
C TYR A 297 10.71 -22.49 13.03
N GLU A 298 11.28 -21.59 12.23
CA GLU A 298 12.46 -20.82 12.63
C GLU A 298 12.08 -19.37 12.95
N ARG A 299 12.47 -18.94 14.15
CA ARG A 299 12.49 -17.51 14.48
C ARG A 299 13.79 -16.91 13.98
N LEU A 300 13.72 -16.24 12.82
CA LEU A 300 14.90 -15.80 12.08
C LEU A 300 15.69 -14.75 12.88
N CYS A 301 17.02 -14.88 12.86
CA CYS A 301 17.97 -13.95 13.47
C CYS A 301 19.12 -13.67 12.52
N LEU A 302 19.93 -12.65 12.85
CA LEU A 302 21.04 -12.18 12.03
C LEU A 302 21.95 -13.31 11.51
N GLY A 303 22.15 -13.34 10.19
CA GLY A 303 23.09 -14.24 9.52
C GLY A 303 22.71 -15.73 9.50
N ASN A 304 21.54 -16.10 10.03
CA ASN A 304 21.13 -17.49 10.10
C ASN A 304 20.50 -17.97 8.78
N TYR A 305 20.91 -19.15 8.33
CA TYR A 305 20.28 -19.90 7.23
C TYR A 305 20.29 -21.41 7.53
N THR A 306 20.32 -21.79 8.81
CA THR A 306 20.32 -23.21 9.25
C THR A 306 19.03 -23.91 8.81
N GLY A 307 17.86 -23.29 9.03
CA GLY A 307 16.59 -23.83 8.57
C GLY A 307 16.53 -24.07 7.06
N VAL A 308 17.21 -23.23 6.26
CA VAL A 308 17.33 -23.39 4.80
C VAL A 308 18.07 -24.67 4.45
N LEU A 309 19.24 -24.89 5.04
CA LEU A 309 20.06 -26.07 4.79
C LEU A 309 19.31 -27.36 5.15
N LEU A 310 18.66 -27.38 6.32
CA LEU A 310 17.90 -28.53 6.79
C LEU A 310 16.67 -28.79 5.91
N SER A 311 15.94 -27.75 5.52
CA SER A 311 14.78 -27.85 4.61
C SER A 311 15.19 -28.43 3.26
N GLN A 312 16.25 -27.91 2.64
CA GLN A 312 16.74 -28.37 1.33
C GLN A 312 17.29 -29.81 1.39
N GLN A 313 18.06 -30.15 2.43
CA GLN A 313 18.72 -31.45 2.52
C GLN A 313 17.74 -32.59 2.81
N PHE A 314 16.72 -32.34 3.63
CA PHE A 314 15.80 -33.38 4.11
C PHE A 314 14.38 -33.24 3.55
N ASN A 315 14.14 -32.26 2.67
CA ASN A 315 12.85 -31.98 2.07
C ASN A 315 11.75 -31.77 3.13
N ILE A 316 11.96 -30.79 4.01
CA ILE A 316 11.07 -30.48 5.15
C ILE A 316 10.40 -29.11 4.93
N PRO A 317 9.07 -28.99 5.16
CA PRO A 317 8.38 -27.70 5.18
C PRO A 317 9.00 -26.71 6.17
N TYR A 318 9.16 -25.46 5.76
CA TYR A 318 9.95 -24.47 6.46
C TYR A 318 9.18 -23.17 6.69
N ILE A 319 8.74 -22.94 7.92
CA ILE A 319 8.04 -21.72 8.32
C ILE A 319 9.06 -20.74 8.90
N VAL A 320 9.07 -19.51 8.40
CA VAL A 320 9.93 -18.43 8.90
C VAL A 320 9.10 -17.41 9.68
N GLU A 321 9.41 -17.19 10.94
CA GLU A 321 8.97 -15.99 11.67
C GLU A 321 10.02 -14.90 11.53
N TYR A 322 9.64 -13.76 10.93
CA TYR A 322 10.53 -12.62 10.71
C TYR A 322 10.01 -11.35 11.41
N ASN A 323 10.74 -10.93 12.44
CA ASN A 323 10.37 -9.79 13.30
C ASN A 323 10.92 -8.44 12.82
N GLY A 324 11.68 -8.43 11.71
CA GLY A 324 12.35 -7.26 11.17
C GLY A 324 13.87 -7.46 11.05
N SER A 325 14.53 -6.61 10.25
CA SER A 325 15.96 -6.76 9.96
C SER A 325 16.82 -6.19 11.08
N GLU A 326 17.62 -7.04 11.74
CA GLU A 326 18.65 -6.62 12.69
C GLU A 326 19.70 -5.69 12.04
N ILE A 327 19.92 -5.84 10.73
CA ILE A 327 20.81 -5.00 9.93
C ILE A 327 20.26 -3.57 9.85
N SER A 328 18.98 -3.43 9.50
CA SER A 328 18.31 -2.13 9.47
C SER A 328 18.26 -1.50 10.87
N MET A 329 17.99 -2.30 11.91
CA MET A 329 17.99 -1.81 13.30
C MET A 329 19.35 -1.24 13.69
N LYS A 330 20.46 -1.94 13.43
CA LYS A 330 21.80 -1.43 13.76
C LYS A 330 22.11 -0.11 13.04
N ARG A 331 21.81 -0.02 11.75
CA ARG A 331 22.02 1.21 10.98
C ARG A 331 21.25 2.39 11.57
N THR A 332 19.99 2.16 11.94
CA THR A 332 19.10 3.19 12.48
C THR A 332 19.48 3.62 13.90
N PHE A 333 19.76 2.67 14.80
CA PHE A 333 19.96 2.95 16.23
C PHE A 333 21.42 3.21 16.60
N GLU A 334 22.38 2.61 15.90
CA GLU A 334 23.82 2.73 16.21
C GLU A 334 24.58 3.56 15.17
N GLY A 335 23.98 3.89 14.02
CA GLY A 335 24.63 4.68 12.97
C GLY A 335 25.81 3.98 12.30
N SER A 336 25.88 2.64 12.41
CA SER A 336 26.97 1.82 11.87
C SER A 336 26.44 0.61 11.11
N ALA A 337 27.26 0.08 10.20
CA ALA A 337 27.00 -1.15 9.44
C ALA A 337 27.73 -2.34 10.07
N TYR A 338 27.28 -3.55 9.76
CA TYR A 338 28.01 -4.79 10.08
C TYR A 338 29.21 -4.97 9.13
N GLN A 339 30.28 -5.63 9.59
CA GLN A 339 31.41 -6.02 8.75
C GLN A 339 30.98 -6.97 7.63
N TYR A 340 30.12 -7.96 7.94
CA TYR A 340 29.64 -8.98 6.99
C TYR A 340 28.21 -8.73 6.50
N GLU A 341 27.81 -7.47 6.41
CA GLU A 341 26.42 -7.06 6.13
C GLU A 341 25.82 -7.68 4.85
N GLU A 342 26.59 -7.73 3.75
CA GLU A 342 26.12 -8.32 2.47
C GLU A 342 25.82 -9.82 2.62
N ILE A 343 26.64 -10.54 3.39
CA ILE A 343 26.44 -11.96 3.68
C ILE A 343 25.16 -12.15 4.49
N TYR A 344 24.90 -11.31 5.49
CA TYR A 344 23.69 -11.39 6.30
C TYR A 344 22.42 -11.07 5.48
N LEU A 345 22.48 -10.11 4.56
CA LEU A 345 21.38 -9.84 3.63
C LEU A 345 21.10 -11.03 2.71
N LYS A 346 22.15 -11.71 2.24
CA LYS A 346 22.03 -12.94 1.44
C LYS A 346 21.49 -14.11 2.26
N ALA A 347 21.83 -14.21 3.54
CA ALA A 347 21.26 -15.21 4.44
C ALA A 347 19.74 -15.00 4.64
N GLU A 348 19.31 -13.75 4.87
CA GLU A 348 17.88 -13.40 4.91
C GLU A 348 17.18 -13.75 3.58
N GLU A 349 17.79 -13.41 2.43
CA GLU A 349 17.25 -13.75 1.11
C GLU A 349 17.10 -15.28 0.92
N ALA A 350 18.09 -16.06 1.34
CA ALA A 350 18.04 -17.52 1.30
C ALA A 350 16.87 -18.07 2.14
N ALA A 351 16.69 -17.55 3.36
CA ALA A 351 15.57 -17.91 4.23
C ALA A 351 14.22 -17.60 3.58
N PHE A 352 14.06 -16.40 3.03
CA PHE A 352 12.81 -15.98 2.41
C PHE A 352 12.47 -16.75 1.16
N ARG A 353 13.45 -17.13 0.34
CA ARG A 353 13.21 -17.94 -0.86
C ARG A 353 12.86 -19.38 -0.51
N GLN A 354 13.55 -20.00 0.44
CA GLN A 354 13.32 -21.41 0.81
C GLN A 354 12.05 -21.63 1.65
N ALA A 355 11.61 -20.63 2.42
CA ALA A 355 10.44 -20.79 3.29
C ALA A 355 9.22 -21.35 2.53
N THR A 356 8.40 -22.17 3.16
CA THR A 356 7.05 -22.51 2.68
C THR A 356 6.17 -21.26 2.76
N PHE A 357 6.18 -20.58 3.90
CA PHE A 357 5.60 -19.26 4.09
C PHE A 357 6.29 -18.51 5.24
N ILE A 358 6.03 -17.21 5.34
CA ILE A 358 6.70 -16.29 6.24
C ILE A 358 5.65 -15.58 7.10
N SER A 359 5.78 -15.67 8.42
CA SER A 359 4.99 -14.91 9.38
C SER A 359 5.75 -13.63 9.76
N VAL A 360 5.13 -12.47 9.62
CA VAL A 360 5.69 -11.17 9.99
C VAL A 360 4.80 -10.44 10.97
N VAL A 361 5.39 -9.68 11.89
CA VAL A 361 4.65 -9.07 13.00
C VAL A 361 3.85 -7.82 12.66
N SER A 362 4.07 -7.23 11.48
CA SER A 362 3.43 -5.96 11.10
C SER A 362 3.43 -5.73 9.59
N GLU A 363 2.52 -4.87 9.13
CA GLU A 363 2.43 -4.47 7.72
C GLU A 363 3.72 -3.83 7.19
N PRO A 364 4.40 -2.92 7.92
CA PRO A 364 5.69 -2.37 7.46
C PRO A 364 6.75 -3.44 7.17
N VAL A 365 6.77 -4.55 7.92
CA VAL A 365 7.71 -5.66 7.67
C VAL A 365 7.28 -6.44 6.42
N LYS A 366 5.98 -6.65 6.18
CA LYS A 366 5.49 -7.23 4.93
C LYS A 366 5.85 -6.37 3.72
N GLU A 367 5.64 -5.06 3.79
CA GLU A 367 6.02 -4.11 2.74
C GLU A 367 7.52 -4.17 2.43
N ASP A 368 8.38 -4.31 3.44
CA ASP A 368 9.84 -4.48 3.27
C ASP A 368 10.16 -5.77 2.49
N LEU A 369 9.53 -6.89 2.87
CA LEU A 369 9.73 -8.17 2.20
C LEU A 369 9.27 -8.16 0.74
N ILE A 370 8.13 -7.51 0.45
CA ILE A 370 7.63 -7.35 -0.92
C ILE A 370 8.63 -6.53 -1.76
N LYS A 371 9.16 -5.42 -1.22
CA LYS A 371 10.21 -4.63 -1.88
C LYS A 371 11.48 -5.43 -2.15
N ARG A 372 11.75 -6.45 -1.33
CA ARG A 372 12.86 -7.39 -1.47
C ARG A 372 12.55 -8.58 -2.40
N GLY A 373 11.38 -8.59 -3.05
CA GLY A 373 11.00 -9.58 -4.05
C GLY A 373 10.29 -10.83 -3.52
N VAL A 374 9.85 -10.83 -2.26
CA VAL A 374 9.05 -11.93 -1.70
C VAL A 374 7.60 -11.80 -2.14
N LYS A 375 7.00 -12.89 -2.64
CA LYS A 375 5.60 -12.91 -3.09
C LYS A 375 4.64 -12.61 -1.93
N PRO A 376 3.66 -11.70 -2.08
CA PRO A 376 2.68 -11.39 -1.03
C PRO A 376 1.91 -12.61 -0.50
N SER A 377 1.57 -13.55 -1.37
CA SER A 377 0.87 -14.80 -1.02
C SER A 377 1.67 -15.73 -0.11
N LYS A 378 2.95 -15.43 0.12
CA LYS A 378 3.84 -16.17 1.00
C LYS A 378 3.98 -15.50 2.38
N ILE A 379 3.41 -14.31 2.57
CA ILE A 379 3.64 -13.48 3.75
C ILE A 379 2.33 -13.33 4.54
N LEU A 380 2.28 -13.94 5.72
CA LEU A 380 1.22 -13.73 6.71
C LEU A 380 1.61 -12.58 7.64
N VAL A 381 0.76 -11.56 7.74
CA VAL A 381 0.89 -10.54 8.80
C VAL A 381 0.20 -11.06 10.06
N ASN A 382 1.01 -11.46 11.04
CA ASN A 382 0.58 -12.07 12.28
C ASN A 382 1.13 -11.26 13.47
N PRO A 383 0.39 -10.27 13.99
CA PRO A 383 0.84 -9.50 15.15
C PRO A 383 1.09 -10.41 16.36
N ASN A 384 1.90 -9.92 17.30
CA ASN A 384 2.13 -10.62 18.55
C ASN A 384 0.83 -10.74 19.36
N GLY A 385 0.85 -11.62 20.36
CA GLY A 385 -0.28 -11.82 21.25
C GLY A 385 0.10 -11.91 22.72
N ALA A 386 -0.88 -12.34 23.52
CA ALA A 386 -0.71 -12.69 24.92
C ALA A 386 -1.22 -14.09 25.22
N ASP A 387 -0.65 -14.72 26.25
CA ASP A 387 -1.18 -15.96 26.81
C ASP A 387 -2.27 -15.57 27.80
N VAL A 388 -3.52 -15.53 27.33
CA VAL A 388 -4.66 -14.96 28.07
C VAL A 388 -5.06 -15.72 29.34
N ASP A 389 -4.57 -16.95 29.47
CA ASP A 389 -4.71 -17.79 30.67
C ASP A 389 -3.67 -17.41 31.73
N THR A 390 -2.42 -17.18 31.32
CA THR A 390 -1.35 -16.73 32.22
C THR A 390 -1.52 -15.25 32.58
N TYR A 391 -1.80 -14.40 31.60
CA TYR A 391 -2.07 -12.97 31.80
C TYR A 391 -3.56 -12.75 32.00
N ALA A 392 -3.99 -12.89 33.26
CA ALA A 392 -5.37 -12.70 33.66
C ALA A 392 -5.47 -11.77 34.88
N PRO A 393 -6.58 -11.00 35.00
CA PRO A 393 -6.85 -10.24 36.21
C PRO A 393 -6.85 -11.15 37.44
N LEU A 394 -6.16 -10.74 38.50
CA LEU A 394 -6.18 -11.48 39.77
C LEU A 394 -7.54 -11.34 40.45
N PRO A 395 -8.04 -12.40 41.13
CA PRO A 395 -9.15 -12.29 42.07
C PRO A 395 -8.87 -11.20 43.10
N ALA A 396 -9.92 -10.46 43.51
CA ALA A 396 -9.79 -9.29 44.38
C ALA A 396 -8.99 -9.55 45.68
N GLU A 397 -9.18 -10.72 46.30
CA GLU A 397 -8.42 -11.11 47.49
C GLU A 397 -6.93 -11.33 47.21
N GLN A 398 -6.59 -11.99 46.10
CA GLN A 398 -5.18 -12.21 45.72
C GLN A 398 -4.50 -10.90 45.35
N LYS A 399 -5.21 -10.01 44.63
CA LYS A 399 -4.75 -8.66 44.33
C LYS A 399 -4.47 -7.86 45.60
N ARG A 400 -5.38 -7.91 46.59
CA ARG A 400 -5.19 -7.27 47.91
C ARG A 400 -3.96 -7.81 48.64
N LEU A 401 -3.79 -9.14 48.71
CA LEU A 401 -2.65 -9.76 49.38
C LEU A 401 -1.31 -9.38 48.71
N LEU A 402 -1.28 -9.38 47.38
CA LEU A 402 -0.11 -8.93 46.62
C LEU A 402 0.20 -7.44 46.87
N ARG A 403 -0.82 -6.59 46.93
CA ARG A 403 -0.63 -5.17 47.30
C ARG A 403 -0.05 -5.03 48.70
N GLN A 404 -0.53 -5.79 49.68
CA GLN A 404 0.00 -5.78 51.04
C GLN A 404 1.47 -6.21 51.09
N GLU A 405 1.85 -7.25 50.33
CA GLU A 405 3.24 -7.68 50.17
C GLU A 405 4.13 -6.55 49.62
N LEU A 406 3.61 -5.77 48.67
CA LEU A 406 4.29 -4.61 48.08
C LEU A 406 4.20 -3.34 48.94
N GLY A 407 3.54 -3.36 50.10
CA GLY A 407 3.35 -2.17 50.94
C GLY A 407 2.31 -1.17 50.43
N PHE A 408 1.44 -1.60 49.51
CA PHE A 408 0.27 -0.86 49.04
C PHE A 408 -1.01 -1.28 49.79
N ASN A 409 -2.00 -0.39 49.85
CA ASN A 409 -3.31 -0.66 50.45
C ASN A 409 -4.41 -0.69 49.36
N ASP A 410 -5.63 -1.01 49.76
CA ASP A 410 -6.77 -1.14 48.85
C ASP A 410 -7.30 0.20 48.30
N SER A 411 -6.97 1.33 48.92
CA SER A 411 -7.37 2.66 48.44
C SER A 411 -6.44 3.21 47.36
N HIS A 412 -5.24 2.63 47.17
CA HIS A 412 -4.30 3.08 46.16
C HIS A 412 -4.71 2.66 44.75
N CYS A 413 -4.52 3.57 43.79
CA CYS A 413 -4.50 3.28 42.37
C CYS A 413 -3.07 2.94 41.95
N VAL A 414 -2.81 1.71 41.52
CA VAL A 414 -1.46 1.23 41.18
C VAL A 414 -1.23 1.29 39.68
N ILE A 415 -0.22 2.05 39.26
CA ILE A 415 0.17 2.24 37.86
C ILE A 415 1.38 1.35 37.54
N GLY A 416 1.21 0.47 36.56
CA GLY A 416 2.21 -0.52 36.15
C GLY A 416 2.96 -0.16 34.88
N PHE A 417 4.26 -0.39 34.87
CA PHE A 417 5.07 -0.46 33.65
C PHE A 417 5.92 -1.73 33.67
N ILE A 418 5.94 -2.48 32.56
CA ILE A 418 6.89 -3.58 32.35
C ILE A 418 7.71 -3.40 31.07
N GLY A 419 8.99 -3.72 31.12
CA GLY A 419 9.85 -3.88 29.94
C GLY A 419 11.23 -3.25 30.09
N THR A 420 11.99 -3.22 29.01
CA THR A 420 13.34 -2.67 28.99
C THR A 420 13.33 -1.17 29.23
N PHE A 421 14.21 -0.69 30.12
CA PHE A 421 14.34 0.74 30.39
C PHE A 421 15.28 1.39 29.37
N GLY A 422 14.81 1.52 28.13
CA GLY A 422 15.52 2.11 26.98
C GLY A 422 14.81 3.34 26.41
N GLY A 423 15.52 4.12 25.59
CA GLY A 423 15.04 5.43 25.14
C GLY A 423 13.79 5.42 24.27
N TRP A 424 13.62 4.42 23.40
CA TRP A 424 12.40 4.34 22.57
C TRP A 424 11.16 3.90 23.37
N HIS A 425 11.35 3.22 24.51
CA HIS A 425 10.28 2.79 25.41
C HIS A 425 9.68 3.93 26.25
N GLY A 426 10.22 5.15 26.16
CA GLY A 426 9.66 6.33 26.83
C GLY A 426 9.97 6.44 28.31
N ILE A 427 11.10 5.89 28.77
CA ILE A 427 11.47 5.93 30.19
C ILE A 427 11.80 7.35 30.65
N ASP A 428 12.35 8.16 29.76
CA ASP A 428 12.51 9.60 29.91
C ASP A 428 11.15 10.29 30.15
N VAL A 429 10.15 10.00 29.32
CA VAL A 429 8.77 10.51 29.49
C VAL A 429 8.20 10.08 30.83
N LEU A 430 8.34 8.79 31.17
CA LEU A 430 7.83 8.23 32.42
C LEU A 430 8.52 8.85 33.65
N ALA A 431 9.85 9.04 33.59
CA ALA A 431 10.61 9.64 34.68
C ALA A 431 10.18 11.08 34.96
N GLU A 432 9.93 11.88 33.91
CA GLU A 432 9.45 13.26 34.05
C GLU A 432 7.99 13.32 34.55
N ALA A 433 7.16 12.36 34.15
CA ALA A 433 5.74 12.31 34.51
C ALA A 433 5.48 11.88 35.96
N ILE A 434 6.26 10.94 36.51
CA ILE A 434 6.01 10.35 37.84
C ILE A 434 5.87 11.40 38.95
N PRO A 435 6.78 12.38 39.13
CA PRO A 435 6.65 13.39 40.18
C PRO A 435 5.38 14.23 40.03
N GLN A 436 5.02 14.61 38.80
CA GLN A 436 3.85 15.44 38.50
C GLN A 436 2.55 14.72 38.83
N ILE A 437 2.44 13.44 38.42
CA ILE A 437 1.28 12.59 38.73
C ILE A 437 1.17 12.39 40.24
N CYS A 438 2.29 12.12 40.91
CA CYS A 438 2.31 11.95 42.36
C CYS A 438 1.86 13.22 43.10
N GLN A 439 2.27 14.40 42.63
CA GLN A 439 1.87 15.68 43.22
C GLN A 439 0.36 15.93 43.11
N GLN A 440 -0.25 15.55 41.99
CA GLN A 440 -1.69 15.76 41.75
C GLN A 440 -2.58 14.70 42.41
N LEU A 441 -2.09 13.46 42.55
CA LEU A 441 -2.86 12.33 43.07
C LEU A 441 -2.12 11.62 44.21
N PRO A 442 -2.34 11.95 45.49
CA PRO A 442 -1.63 11.37 46.63
C PRO A 442 -1.77 9.83 46.78
N GLU A 443 -2.90 9.27 46.35
CA GLU A 443 -3.21 7.84 46.46
C GLU A 443 -2.58 6.97 45.37
N VAL A 444 -1.98 7.56 44.33
CA VAL A 444 -1.36 6.80 43.25
C VAL A 444 -0.05 6.16 43.70
N ARG A 445 0.20 4.93 43.26
CA ARG A 445 1.46 4.19 43.43
C ARG A 445 1.97 3.73 42.08
N PHE A 446 3.29 3.63 41.91
CA PHE A 446 3.91 3.11 40.70
C PHE A 446 4.61 1.79 41.00
N LEU A 447 4.42 0.81 40.11
CA LEU A 447 5.13 -0.46 40.08
C LEU A 447 5.85 -0.59 38.74
N LEU A 448 7.18 -0.46 38.77
CA LEU A 448 8.03 -0.42 37.59
C LEU A 448 8.87 -1.69 37.54
N ILE A 449 8.62 -2.53 36.54
CA ILE A 449 9.22 -3.85 36.38
C ILE A 449 10.14 -3.81 35.15
N GLY A 450 11.44 -3.96 35.37
CA GLY A 450 12.44 -3.89 34.31
C GLY A 450 13.69 -3.13 34.69
N ASP A 451 14.60 -3.05 33.73
CA ASP A 451 15.91 -2.44 33.87
C ASP A 451 16.46 -2.05 32.50
N GLY A 452 17.52 -1.25 32.46
CA GLY A 452 18.14 -0.76 31.23
C GLY A 452 18.89 0.54 31.43
N ASN A 453 19.47 1.04 30.34
CA ASN A 453 20.37 2.20 30.38
C ASN A 453 19.72 3.47 30.96
N TYR A 454 18.39 3.60 30.90
CA TYR A 454 17.66 4.78 31.38
C TYR A 454 17.09 4.64 32.79
N LYS A 455 17.40 3.54 33.52
CA LYS A 455 16.95 3.36 34.91
C LYS A 455 17.37 4.49 35.84
N HIS A 456 18.56 5.04 35.63
CA HIS A 456 19.09 6.16 36.41
C HIS A 456 18.16 7.40 36.39
N LEU A 457 17.37 7.61 35.32
CA LEU A 457 16.42 8.72 35.23
C LEU A 457 15.29 8.56 36.26
N ILE A 458 14.75 7.34 36.37
CA ILE A 458 13.71 7.01 37.36
C ILE A 458 14.28 7.15 38.77
N ASP A 459 15.44 6.56 39.05
CA ASP A 459 16.06 6.57 40.38
C ASP A 459 16.36 8.00 40.85
N HIS A 460 16.82 8.86 39.93
CA HIS A 460 17.07 10.27 40.18
C HIS A 460 15.77 11.01 40.58
N GLN A 461 14.70 10.85 39.81
CA GLN A 461 13.41 11.50 40.08
C GLN A 461 12.79 11.02 41.40
N VAL A 462 12.87 9.71 41.68
CA VAL A 462 12.37 9.15 42.95
C VAL A 462 13.14 9.71 44.15
N THR A 463 14.46 9.84 44.05
CA THR A 463 15.30 10.39 45.13
C THR A 463 15.07 11.88 45.32
N GLN A 464 15.13 12.66 44.23
CA GLN A 464 14.98 14.11 44.25
C GLN A 464 13.64 14.55 44.84
N HIS A 465 12.55 13.84 44.49
CA HIS A 465 11.20 14.17 44.93
C HIS A 465 10.71 13.36 46.14
N GLN A 466 11.59 12.57 46.79
CA GLN A 466 11.29 11.77 47.98
C GLN A 466 10.13 10.79 47.79
N LEU A 467 10.05 10.14 46.62
CA LEU A 467 8.93 9.28 46.20
C LEU A 467 9.15 7.79 46.52
N ALA A 468 10.13 7.43 47.35
CA ALA A 468 10.46 6.04 47.66
C ALA A 468 9.30 5.23 48.26
N ASN A 469 8.39 5.89 49.00
CA ASN A 469 7.18 5.26 49.54
C ASN A 469 6.04 5.10 48.51
N ARG A 470 6.26 5.58 47.28
CA ARG A 470 5.23 5.67 46.23
C ARG A 470 5.61 4.97 44.93
N VAL A 471 6.90 4.78 44.68
CA VAL A 471 7.42 4.17 43.46
C VAL A 471 8.27 2.97 43.83
N ILE A 472 7.85 1.78 43.40
CA ILE A 472 8.61 0.55 43.55
C ILE A 472 9.21 0.19 42.20
N SER A 473 10.54 0.14 42.13
CA SER A 473 11.28 -0.36 40.97
C SER A 473 11.84 -1.74 41.29
N MET A 474 11.30 -2.77 40.62
CA MET A 474 11.61 -4.18 40.91
C MET A 474 12.89 -4.67 40.23
N GLY A 475 13.45 -3.91 39.28
CA GLY A 475 14.51 -4.39 38.42
C GLY A 475 14.03 -5.50 37.48
N ARG A 476 14.96 -6.31 36.95
CA ARG A 476 14.59 -7.50 36.17
C ARG A 476 14.11 -8.62 37.09
N VAL A 477 12.97 -9.20 36.74
CA VAL A 477 12.37 -10.35 37.42
C VAL A 477 12.17 -11.50 36.43
N PRO A 478 12.03 -12.75 36.89
CA PRO A 478 11.58 -13.87 36.07
C PRO A 478 10.24 -13.57 35.39
N GLN A 479 9.98 -14.18 34.23
CA GLN A 479 8.78 -13.87 33.42
C GLN A 479 7.48 -14.02 34.23
N GLN A 480 7.30 -15.14 34.94
CA GLN A 480 6.12 -15.42 35.75
C GLN A 480 5.94 -14.43 36.90
N GLU A 481 7.04 -14.00 37.52
CA GLU A 481 6.99 -12.98 38.56
C GLU A 481 6.55 -11.63 38.00
N GLY A 482 6.98 -11.30 36.78
CA GLY A 482 6.48 -10.14 36.05
C GLY A 482 4.96 -10.17 35.88
N VAL A 483 4.39 -11.33 35.48
CA VAL A 483 2.94 -11.52 35.36
C VAL A 483 2.24 -11.34 36.70
N ARG A 484 2.75 -11.99 37.75
CA ARG A 484 2.20 -11.87 39.12
C ARG A 484 2.14 -10.41 39.55
N LEU A 485 3.26 -9.70 39.42
CA LEU A 485 3.40 -8.29 39.82
C LEU A 485 2.46 -7.37 39.02
N LEU A 486 2.30 -7.58 37.72
CA LEU A 486 1.33 -6.83 36.92
C LEU A 486 -0.10 -6.97 37.47
N GLY A 487 -0.43 -8.11 38.09
CA GLY A 487 -1.73 -8.34 38.72
C GLY A 487 -2.07 -7.37 39.87
N ALA A 488 -1.08 -6.65 40.42
CA ALA A 488 -1.29 -5.62 41.44
C ALA A 488 -1.85 -4.31 40.85
N CYS A 489 -1.68 -4.09 39.54
CA CYS A 489 -1.95 -2.82 38.86
C CYS A 489 -3.42 -2.61 38.51
N ASP A 490 -3.81 -1.34 38.38
CA ASP A 490 -5.11 -0.88 37.88
C ASP A 490 -4.98 -0.25 36.48
N ILE A 491 -3.90 0.49 36.27
CA ILE A 491 -3.61 1.18 35.01
C ILE A 491 -2.21 0.75 34.54
N TYR A 492 -2.07 0.48 33.25
CA TYR A 492 -0.81 0.15 32.60
C TYR A 492 -0.39 1.28 31.68
N VAL A 493 0.91 1.61 31.70
CA VAL A 493 1.45 2.71 30.91
C VAL A 493 2.47 2.25 29.87
N SER A 494 2.43 2.89 28.70
CA SER A 494 3.33 2.62 27.59
C SER A 494 3.72 3.90 26.81
N PRO A 495 4.51 4.81 27.41
CA PRO A 495 4.75 6.17 26.93
C PRO A 495 5.84 6.30 25.84
N HIS A 496 5.81 5.46 24.81
CA HIS A 496 6.82 5.46 23.73
C HIS A 496 7.06 6.85 23.10
N ASN A 497 8.31 7.10 22.71
CA ASN A 497 8.72 8.31 22.02
C ASN A 497 8.45 8.24 20.50
N SER A 498 8.32 9.40 19.85
CA SER A 498 8.22 9.52 18.38
C SER A 498 9.57 9.38 17.66
N HIS A 499 10.68 9.48 18.38
CA HIS A 499 12.04 9.39 17.85
C HIS A 499 12.45 7.94 17.50
N MET A 500 11.79 7.37 16.49
CA MET A 500 12.38 6.35 15.64
C MET A 500 13.10 7.10 14.52
N ILE A 501 14.43 7.01 14.45
CA ILE A 501 15.20 7.67 13.39
C ILE A 501 14.70 7.12 12.03
N ASP A 502 14.12 8.02 11.21
CA ASP A 502 13.76 7.84 9.79
C ASP A 502 12.89 6.62 9.37
N SER A 503 12.12 5.97 10.26
CA SER A 503 11.23 4.86 9.86
C SER A 503 9.90 4.79 10.60
N ARG A 504 8.86 4.28 9.93
CA ARG A 504 7.59 3.89 10.56
C ARG A 504 7.86 2.82 11.63
N PHE A 505 7.12 2.85 12.73
CA PHE A 505 7.23 1.81 13.77
C PHE A 505 6.85 0.44 13.19
N PHE A 506 7.85 -0.45 13.09
CA PHE A 506 7.71 -1.78 12.49
C PHE A 506 7.56 -2.89 13.54
N GLY A 507 7.86 -2.62 14.81
CA GLY A 507 7.80 -3.61 15.88
C GLY A 507 6.38 -4.02 16.25
N SER A 508 6.24 -5.08 17.05
CA SER A 508 4.97 -5.47 17.66
C SER A 508 5.08 -5.56 19.19
N PRO A 509 4.46 -4.62 19.93
CA PRO A 509 4.77 -4.41 21.34
C PRO A 509 4.07 -5.46 22.22
N THR A 510 4.76 -6.57 22.51
CA THR A 510 4.22 -7.68 23.33
C THR A 510 3.54 -7.20 24.62
N LYS A 511 4.12 -6.19 25.29
CA LYS A 511 3.58 -5.61 26.54
C LYS A 511 2.16 -5.05 26.41
N ILE A 512 1.77 -4.53 25.23
CA ILE A 512 0.43 -3.98 25.03
C ILE A 512 -0.60 -5.09 25.09
N PHE A 513 -0.34 -6.21 24.43
CA PHE A 513 -1.21 -7.39 24.47
C PHE A 513 -1.27 -7.97 25.89
N GLU A 514 -0.14 -8.00 26.60
CA GLU A 514 -0.09 -8.39 28.02
C GLU A 514 -0.99 -7.47 28.86
N TYR A 515 -0.90 -6.15 28.71
CA TYR A 515 -1.75 -5.18 29.44
C TYR A 515 -3.24 -5.35 29.11
N MET A 516 -3.56 -5.54 27.84
CA MET A 516 -4.93 -5.84 27.41
C MET A 516 -5.45 -7.09 28.11
N ALA A 517 -4.63 -8.15 28.17
CA ALA A 517 -5.01 -9.39 28.83
C ALA A 517 -5.21 -9.19 30.35
N MET A 518 -4.38 -8.38 31.01
CA MET A 518 -4.54 -8.10 32.44
C MET A 518 -5.81 -7.31 32.79
N GLY A 519 -6.52 -6.74 31.81
CA GLY A 519 -7.86 -6.17 31.99
C GLY A 519 -7.94 -4.89 32.82
N GLY A 520 -6.84 -4.14 32.94
CA GLY A 520 -6.80 -2.81 33.56
C GLY A 520 -6.77 -1.70 32.51
N GLY A 521 -6.92 -0.44 32.95
CA GLY A 521 -6.87 0.71 32.06
C GLY A 521 -5.52 0.85 31.37
N ILE A 522 -5.48 1.37 30.15
CA ILE A 522 -4.22 1.53 29.40
C ILE A 522 -4.07 2.98 28.98
N VAL A 523 -2.89 3.55 29.24
CA VAL A 523 -2.44 4.83 28.68
C VAL A 523 -1.19 4.59 27.85
N ALA A 524 -1.26 4.83 26.54
CA ALA A 524 -0.17 4.54 25.63
C ALA A 524 0.02 5.63 24.57
N SER A 525 1.21 5.73 24.01
CA SER A 525 1.46 6.62 22.87
C SER A 525 0.69 6.17 21.62
N ASP A 526 0.05 7.10 20.93
CA ASP A 526 -0.63 6.90 19.64
C ASP A 526 0.41 6.73 18.52
N LEU A 527 1.04 5.56 18.49
CA LEU A 527 2.16 5.26 17.61
C LEU A 527 1.85 4.03 16.75
N GLU A 528 1.46 4.25 15.50
CA GLU A 528 1.32 3.23 14.45
C GLU A 528 0.58 1.96 14.94
N GLN A 529 1.24 0.79 14.99
CA GLN A 529 0.61 -0.45 15.44
C GLN A 529 0.11 -0.39 16.89
N ILE A 530 0.76 0.37 17.78
CA ILE A 530 0.29 0.58 19.17
C ILE A 530 -1.10 1.22 19.15
N GLY A 531 -1.25 2.30 18.38
CA GLY A 531 -2.52 3.00 18.22
C GLY A 531 -3.57 2.14 17.51
N LYS A 532 -3.18 1.36 16.50
CA LYS A 532 -4.08 0.46 15.76
C LYS A 532 -4.67 -0.65 16.64
N VAL A 533 -3.83 -1.34 17.42
CA VAL A 533 -4.26 -2.44 18.31
C VAL A 533 -5.20 -1.94 19.41
N LEU A 534 -4.89 -0.77 19.97
CA LEU A 534 -5.69 -0.16 21.03
C LEU A 534 -6.94 0.57 20.51
N SER A 535 -7.13 0.72 19.20
CA SER A 535 -8.32 1.39 18.65
C SER A 535 -9.55 0.46 18.61
N PRO A 536 -10.77 0.97 18.85
CA PRO A 536 -11.10 2.36 19.15
C PRO A 536 -10.56 2.80 20.53
N ALA A 537 -10.10 4.04 20.63
CA ALA A 537 -9.46 4.59 21.82
C ALA A 537 -9.79 6.06 22.01
N LEU A 538 -9.77 6.49 23.27
CA LEU A 538 -9.93 7.89 23.66
C LEU A 538 -8.65 8.66 23.35
N ARG A 539 -8.79 9.91 22.88
CA ARG A 539 -7.68 10.83 22.62
C ARG A 539 -7.97 12.16 23.28
N LEU A 540 -6.94 12.83 23.80
CA LEU A 540 -7.10 14.16 24.39
C LEU A 540 -7.35 15.18 23.27
N GLU A 541 -8.40 15.99 23.41
CA GLU A 541 -8.68 17.06 22.46
C GLU A 541 -7.61 18.14 22.57
N ARG A 542 -6.80 18.32 21.52
CA ARG A 542 -5.91 19.48 21.45
C ARG A 542 -6.76 20.75 21.38
N ARG A 543 -6.58 21.68 22.32
CA ARG A 543 -6.95 23.10 22.07
C ARG A 543 -6.40 23.48 20.70
N GLN A 544 -7.25 23.99 19.82
CA GLN A 544 -6.79 24.71 18.63
C GLN A 544 -5.75 25.73 19.13
N LYS A 545 -4.48 25.61 18.69
CA LYS A 545 -3.52 26.69 18.88
C LYS A 545 -4.15 27.93 18.26
N ALA A 546 -4.64 28.85 19.09
CA ALA A 546 -4.95 30.19 18.64
C ALA A 546 -3.70 30.70 17.89
N SER A 547 -3.93 31.30 16.73
CA SER A 547 -2.90 31.93 15.90
C SER A 547 -1.86 32.62 16.79
N THR A 548 -0.57 32.30 16.58
CA THR A 548 0.55 32.88 17.34
C THR A 548 0.35 34.39 17.43
N PRO A 549 0.20 34.99 18.63
CA PRO A 549 0.12 36.43 18.76
C PRO A 549 1.39 37.02 18.18
N THR A 550 1.28 38.14 17.46
CA THR A 550 2.46 38.90 17.07
C THR A 550 3.24 39.32 18.32
N HIS A 551 4.55 39.53 18.22
CA HIS A 551 5.40 39.90 19.37
C HIS A 551 4.90 41.16 20.12
N ALA A 552 4.10 42.00 19.46
CA ALA A 552 3.43 43.15 20.04
C ALA A 552 2.20 42.81 20.90
N GLN A 553 1.52 41.68 20.63
CA GLN A 553 0.36 41.19 21.40
C GLN A 553 0.78 40.38 22.62
N GLU A 554 1.96 39.75 22.58
CA GLU A 554 2.53 38.93 23.66
C GLU A 554 2.92 39.76 24.90
N LEU A 555 3.35 41.00 24.67
CA LEU A 555 3.70 41.97 25.73
C LEU A 555 2.48 42.59 26.43
N ALA A 556 1.27 42.38 25.91
CA ALA A 556 0.03 42.98 26.42
C ALA A 556 -0.81 42.03 27.30
N LEU A 557 -0.41 40.76 27.43
CA LEU A 557 -1.14 39.74 28.19
C LEU A 557 -0.76 39.77 29.68
N THR A 558 -1.76 39.76 30.56
CA THR A 558 -1.57 39.60 32.01
C THR A 558 -1.01 38.21 32.36
N ASP A 559 -0.42 38.03 33.54
CA ASP A 559 0.17 36.72 33.92
C ASP A 559 -0.88 35.61 34.02
N GLU A 560 -2.15 35.92 34.33
CA GLU A 560 -3.28 34.98 34.25
C GLU A 560 -3.68 34.62 32.81
N GLU A 561 -3.50 35.54 31.85
CA GLU A 561 -3.76 35.30 30.43
C GLU A 561 -2.60 34.61 29.71
N ARG A 562 -1.37 34.76 30.21
CA ARG A 562 -0.19 34.01 29.75
C ARG A 562 -0.21 32.55 30.22
N PHE A 563 -0.84 32.28 31.36
CA PHE A 563 -0.95 30.93 31.94
C PHE A 563 -2.38 30.66 32.46
N PRO A 564 -3.36 30.36 31.59
CA PRO A 564 -4.70 30.02 32.04
C PRO A 564 -4.68 28.66 32.76
N SER A 565 -5.31 28.57 33.93
CA SER A 565 -5.42 27.33 34.71
C SER A 565 -5.98 26.14 33.90
N ALA A 566 -5.35 24.97 34.10
CA ALA A 566 -5.63 23.70 33.45
C ALA A 566 -6.97 23.07 33.89
N SER A 567 -8.09 23.67 33.48
CA SER A 567 -9.41 23.05 33.64
C SER A 567 -10.02 22.74 32.27
N CYS A 568 -10.37 21.45 32.09
CA CYS A 568 -11.07 20.83 30.97
C CYS A 568 -10.22 20.45 29.73
N LEU A 569 -9.76 19.19 29.66
CA LEU A 569 -9.07 18.60 28.49
C LEU A 569 -9.41 17.12 28.19
N LEU A 570 -10.44 16.54 28.81
CA LEU A 570 -11.01 15.28 28.34
C LEU A 570 -12.21 15.57 27.43
N PRO A 571 -12.44 14.81 26.34
CA PRO A 571 -13.66 14.94 25.56
C PRO A 571 -14.89 14.76 26.47
N SER A 572 -16.03 15.37 26.09
CA SER A 572 -17.33 15.15 26.74
C SER A 572 -17.71 13.68 26.90
N ALA A 573 -17.04 12.77 26.16
CA ALA A 573 -17.12 11.33 26.27
C ALA A 573 -16.86 10.76 27.68
N LEU A 574 -16.03 11.40 28.51
CA LEU A 574 -15.84 10.99 29.91
C LEU A 574 -16.88 11.57 30.88
N GLN A 575 -17.82 12.38 30.38
CA GLN A 575 -18.87 13.02 31.16
C GLN A 575 -20.29 12.48 30.88
N GLY A 576 -20.42 11.32 30.21
CA GLY A 576 -21.70 10.60 30.12
C GLY A 576 -22.25 10.25 28.74
N GLU A 577 -21.45 10.29 27.66
CA GLU A 577 -21.77 9.52 26.45
C GLU A 577 -21.37 8.05 26.68
N SER A 578 -22.19 7.11 26.20
CA SER A 578 -21.97 5.68 26.44
C SER A 578 -20.68 5.23 25.75
N LEU A 579 -19.57 5.13 26.49
CA LEU A 579 -18.41 4.34 26.07
C LEU A 579 -18.92 2.94 25.72
N VAL A 580 -18.63 2.48 24.50
CA VAL A 580 -19.11 1.18 24.01
C VAL A 580 -17.92 0.24 23.87
N ASP A 581 -16.98 0.60 23.01
CA ASP A 581 -15.93 -0.32 22.54
C ASP A 581 -14.51 0.19 22.81
N GLU A 582 -14.35 1.40 23.34
CA GLU A 582 -13.04 2.01 23.56
C GLU A 582 -12.17 1.18 24.52
N ARG A 583 -10.89 1.04 24.19
CA ARG A 583 -9.96 0.10 24.87
C ARG A 583 -8.87 0.79 25.70
N ALA A 584 -8.54 2.03 25.38
CA ALA A 584 -7.43 2.75 26.00
C ALA A 584 -7.56 4.28 25.86
N VAL A 585 -6.67 5.00 26.54
CA VAL A 585 -6.38 6.40 26.28
C VAL A 585 -5.06 6.50 25.52
N LEU A 586 -5.09 7.13 24.36
CA LEU A 586 -3.92 7.36 23.51
C LEU A 586 -3.45 8.82 23.61
N CYS A 587 -2.13 9.00 23.75
CA CYS A 587 -1.48 10.30 23.86
C CYS A 587 -0.46 10.54 22.74
N THR A 588 -0.13 11.79 22.44
CA THR A 588 0.97 12.11 21.51
C THR A 588 2.28 11.45 21.96
N PRO A 589 3.00 10.71 21.09
CA PRO A 589 4.26 10.06 21.47
C PRO A 589 5.35 11.07 21.89
N GLY A 590 5.88 10.90 23.10
CA GLY A 590 6.89 11.78 23.70
C GLY A 590 6.35 13.04 24.38
N ASP A 591 5.04 13.28 24.39
CA ASP A 591 4.44 14.45 25.04
C ASP A 591 4.15 14.16 26.53
N VAL A 592 5.00 14.70 27.40
CA VAL A 592 4.94 14.48 28.86
C VAL A 592 3.69 15.08 29.48
N GLU A 593 3.32 16.31 29.10
CA GLU A 593 2.16 17.03 29.65
C GLU A 593 0.84 16.32 29.29
N GLU A 594 0.72 15.91 28.02
CA GLU A 594 -0.42 15.14 27.55
C GLU A 594 -0.50 13.77 28.24
N PHE A 595 0.64 13.08 28.40
CA PHE A 595 0.71 11.80 29.10
C PHE A 595 0.34 11.93 30.60
N VAL A 596 0.87 12.94 31.30
CA VAL A 596 0.51 13.24 32.70
C VAL A 596 -0.99 13.49 32.82
N THR A 597 -1.55 14.32 31.93
CA THR A 597 -2.98 14.64 31.92
C THR A 597 -3.82 13.37 31.73
N ALA A 598 -3.49 12.55 30.73
CA ALA A 598 -4.20 11.31 30.45
C ALA A 598 -4.20 10.35 31.65
N VAL A 599 -3.04 10.17 32.28
CA VAL A 599 -2.90 9.30 33.46
C VAL A 599 -3.67 9.84 34.66
N VAL A 600 -3.54 11.14 34.96
CA VAL A 600 -4.21 11.76 36.10
C VAL A 600 -5.72 11.69 35.96
N GLU A 601 -6.23 12.03 34.79
CA GLU A 601 -7.67 12.07 34.56
C GLU A 601 -8.31 10.67 34.51
N LEU A 602 -7.60 9.68 33.96
CA LEU A 602 -8.04 8.29 34.00
C LEU A 602 -8.04 7.74 35.43
N ALA A 603 -7.00 8.01 36.22
CA ALA A 603 -6.88 7.54 37.59
C ALA A 603 -7.95 8.11 38.54
N LYS A 604 -8.53 9.27 38.22
CA LYS A 604 -9.68 9.85 38.96
C LYS A 604 -11.00 9.11 38.71
N GLN A 605 -11.07 8.22 37.71
CA GLN A 605 -12.31 7.61 37.23
C GLN A 605 -12.21 6.07 37.19
N PRO A 606 -12.34 5.38 38.34
CA PRO A 606 -12.26 3.92 38.42
C PRO A 606 -13.18 3.17 37.46
N ASP A 607 -14.44 3.59 37.38
CA ASP A 607 -15.44 2.93 36.53
C ASP A 607 -15.03 2.94 35.04
N ILE A 608 -14.40 4.04 34.61
CA ILE A 608 -13.94 4.21 33.24
C ILE A 608 -12.75 3.32 32.94
N TYR A 609 -11.69 3.35 33.76
CA TYR A 609 -10.51 2.55 33.45
C TYR A 609 -10.79 1.04 33.56
N HIS A 610 -11.73 0.63 34.42
CA HIS A 610 -12.24 -0.75 34.45
C HIS A 610 -12.99 -1.12 33.18
N LEU A 611 -13.83 -0.23 32.65
CA LEU A 611 -14.53 -0.45 31.39
C LEU A 611 -13.55 -0.57 30.21
N LEU A 612 -12.61 0.36 30.08
CA LEU A 612 -11.57 0.32 29.04
C LEU A 612 -10.76 -0.98 29.13
N GLY A 613 -10.35 -1.37 30.34
CA GLY A 613 -9.63 -2.62 30.58
C GLY A 613 -10.43 -3.87 30.21
N LYS A 614 -11.75 -3.88 30.49
CA LYS A 614 -12.64 -4.96 30.07
C LYS A 614 -12.72 -5.06 28.55
N ASN A 615 -12.89 -3.94 27.86
CA ASN A 615 -12.95 -3.88 26.40
C ASN A 615 -11.62 -4.31 25.76
N ALA A 616 -10.50 -3.86 26.32
CA ALA A 616 -9.17 -4.29 25.93
C ALA A 616 -8.97 -5.81 26.11
N ARG A 617 -9.41 -6.37 27.24
CA ARG A 617 -9.35 -7.82 27.49
C ARG A 617 -10.21 -8.60 26.51
N GLN A 618 -11.40 -8.11 26.18
CA GLN A 618 -12.24 -8.76 25.19
C GLN A 618 -11.55 -8.79 23.81
N ALA A 619 -10.96 -7.67 23.38
CA ALA A 619 -10.25 -7.60 22.10
C ALA A 619 -9.04 -8.54 22.02
N VAL A 620 -8.25 -8.71 23.09
CA VAL A 620 -7.12 -9.67 23.08
C VAL A 620 -7.60 -11.12 23.07
N LEU A 621 -8.72 -11.43 23.73
CA LEU A 621 -9.35 -12.75 23.69
C LEU A 621 -9.86 -13.09 22.29
N ASP A 622 -10.40 -12.12 21.57
CA ASP A 622 -11.02 -12.33 20.26
C ASP A 622 -10.02 -12.32 19.09
N HIS A 623 -8.88 -11.62 19.23
CA HIS A 623 -8.00 -11.36 18.09
C HIS A 623 -6.50 -11.49 18.33
N TYR A 624 -6.01 -11.40 19.58
CA TYR A 624 -4.59 -11.23 19.85
C TYR A 624 -4.06 -12.21 20.92
N SER A 625 -4.58 -13.43 20.93
CA SER A 625 -4.03 -14.52 21.74
C SER A 625 -2.96 -15.31 20.98
N TRP A 626 -1.99 -15.90 21.68
CA TRP A 626 -1.02 -16.80 21.03
C TRP A 626 -1.69 -18.02 20.36
N LYS A 627 -2.83 -18.47 20.91
CA LYS A 627 -3.64 -19.53 20.31
C LYS A 627 -4.15 -19.14 18.92
N GLN A 628 -4.69 -17.93 18.77
CA GLN A 628 -5.11 -17.39 17.46
C GLN A 628 -3.93 -17.11 16.55
N HIS A 629 -2.80 -16.67 17.11
CA HIS A 629 -1.57 -16.47 16.33
C HIS A 629 -1.14 -17.78 15.64
N VAL A 630 -1.09 -18.90 16.38
CA VAL A 630 -0.74 -20.20 15.81
C VAL A 630 -1.84 -20.74 14.89
N ALA A 631 -3.12 -20.58 15.25
CA ALA A 631 -4.22 -20.96 14.36
C ALA A 631 -4.16 -20.24 13.01
N SER A 632 -3.78 -18.96 13.00
CA SER A 632 -3.61 -18.17 11.78
C SER A 632 -2.50 -18.71 10.87
N LEU A 633 -1.42 -19.28 11.43
CA LEU A 633 -0.34 -19.90 10.64
C LEU A 633 -0.90 -21.05 9.78
N TRP A 634 -1.65 -21.94 10.42
CA TRP A 634 -2.22 -23.12 9.76
C TRP A 634 -3.35 -22.72 8.82
N HIS A 635 -4.25 -21.83 9.24
CA HIS A 635 -5.32 -21.33 8.40
C HIS A 635 -4.78 -20.67 7.12
N PHE A 636 -3.73 -19.85 7.25
CA PHE A 636 -3.06 -19.22 6.11
C PHE A 636 -2.54 -20.26 5.12
N TYR A 637 -1.84 -21.28 5.61
CA TYR A 637 -1.29 -22.33 4.76
C TYR A 637 -2.38 -23.20 4.10
N GLN A 638 -3.44 -23.52 4.83
CA GLN A 638 -4.57 -24.31 4.32
C GLN A 638 -5.37 -23.55 3.26
N ASN A 639 -5.56 -22.24 3.44
CA ASN A 639 -6.18 -21.40 2.43
C ASN A 639 -5.29 -21.27 1.19
N ALA A 640 -3.97 -21.19 1.36
CA ALA A 640 -3.03 -21.22 0.25
C ALA A 640 -3.14 -22.53 -0.54
N ILE A 641 -3.19 -23.69 0.12
CA ILE A 641 -3.44 -24.98 -0.53
C ILE A 641 -4.83 -25.03 -1.16
N ALA A 642 -5.89 -24.60 -0.48
CA ALA A 642 -7.25 -24.64 -1.02
C ALA A 642 -7.39 -23.76 -2.27
N SER A 643 -6.67 -22.63 -2.33
CA SER A 643 -6.58 -21.80 -3.52
C SER A 643 -5.82 -22.49 -4.66
N GLU A 644 -4.78 -23.29 -4.36
CA GLU A 644 -4.06 -24.09 -5.36
C GLU A 644 -4.82 -25.38 -5.76
N GLN A 645 -5.56 -26.04 -4.86
CA GLN A 645 -6.31 -27.27 -5.11
C GLN A 645 -7.71 -27.01 -5.69
N SER A 646 -8.32 -25.85 -5.43
CA SER A 646 -9.55 -25.41 -6.11
C SER A 646 -9.31 -25.08 -7.60
N THR A 647 -8.04 -24.97 -8.03
CA THR A 647 -7.71 -25.03 -9.46
C THR A 647 -7.78 -26.46 -10.05
N SER A 648 -7.99 -27.50 -9.22
CA SER A 648 -8.03 -28.93 -9.61
C SER A 648 -9.35 -29.67 -9.35
N ALA A 649 -10.32 -29.10 -8.62
CA ALA A 649 -11.63 -29.72 -8.37
C ALA A 649 -12.78 -28.88 -8.96
N SER A 650 -13.38 -29.38 -10.04
CA SER A 650 -14.49 -28.78 -10.78
C SER A 650 -15.81 -28.76 -9.98
N ILE A 651 -16.20 -27.57 -9.51
CA ILE A 651 -17.58 -27.07 -9.44
C ILE A 651 -17.60 -25.85 -10.37
N PRO A 652 -18.59 -25.66 -11.27
CA PRO A 652 -18.41 -24.88 -12.48
C PRO A 652 -18.29 -23.38 -12.21
N THR A 653 -17.10 -22.95 -11.84
CA THR A 653 -16.52 -21.72 -12.37
C THR A 653 -16.16 -22.02 -13.81
N VAL A 654 -16.68 -21.25 -14.75
CA VAL A 654 -16.14 -21.27 -16.11
C VAL A 654 -14.66 -20.92 -15.95
N PRO A 655 -13.72 -21.83 -16.27
CA PRO A 655 -12.30 -21.53 -16.17
C PRO A 655 -12.01 -20.31 -17.06
N LEU A 656 -11.17 -19.38 -16.61
CA LEU A 656 -10.66 -18.27 -17.45
C LEU A 656 -10.03 -18.78 -18.77
N SER A 657 -9.65 -20.06 -18.83
CA SER A 657 -9.18 -20.77 -20.02
C SER A 657 -10.27 -21.28 -20.97
N GLN A 658 -11.56 -21.07 -20.66
CA GLN A 658 -12.72 -21.46 -21.47
C GLN A 658 -13.63 -20.30 -21.89
N MET A 659 -13.42 -19.08 -21.40
CA MET A 659 -14.04 -17.90 -22.01
C MET A 659 -13.20 -17.50 -23.23
N GLU A 660 -13.68 -17.86 -24.42
CA GLU A 660 -13.08 -17.39 -25.67
C GLU A 660 -12.98 -15.86 -25.64
N GLN A 661 -11.86 -15.31 -26.11
CA GLN A 661 -11.77 -13.87 -26.34
C GLN A 661 -12.96 -13.43 -27.19
N VAL A 662 -13.56 -12.29 -26.87
CA VAL A 662 -14.60 -11.72 -27.74
C VAL A 662 -13.92 -11.48 -29.08
N ALA A 663 -14.35 -12.25 -30.09
CA ALA A 663 -13.71 -12.27 -31.40
C ALA A 663 -13.81 -10.88 -32.02
N SER A 664 -12.67 -10.21 -32.15
CA SER A 664 -12.59 -8.87 -32.70
C SER A 664 -11.51 -8.79 -33.77
N ASN A 665 -11.88 -8.22 -34.91
CA ASN A 665 -10.95 -7.85 -35.97
C ASN A 665 -10.21 -6.53 -35.70
N ASP A 666 -10.50 -5.85 -34.58
CA ASP A 666 -9.86 -4.60 -34.17
C ASP A 666 -8.70 -4.85 -33.18
N ALA A 667 -7.50 -4.40 -33.55
CA ALA A 667 -6.28 -4.59 -32.78
C ALA A 667 -6.31 -3.89 -31.40
N TYR A 668 -7.03 -2.77 -31.25
CA TYR A 668 -7.17 -2.10 -29.97
C TYR A 668 -8.05 -2.90 -29.00
N LYS A 669 -9.13 -3.53 -29.49
CA LYS A 669 -9.95 -4.43 -28.65
C LYS A 669 -9.15 -5.63 -28.19
N ASN A 670 -8.31 -6.21 -29.06
CA ASN A 670 -7.43 -7.32 -28.69
C ASN A 670 -6.36 -6.90 -27.67
N GLN A 671 -5.77 -5.72 -27.82
CA GLN A 671 -4.83 -5.14 -26.84
C GLN A 671 -5.51 -4.81 -25.50
N THR A 672 -6.75 -4.34 -25.55
CA THR A 672 -7.57 -4.03 -24.36
C THR A 672 -7.89 -5.30 -23.58
N GLN A 673 -8.31 -6.38 -24.27
CA GLN A 673 -8.50 -7.70 -23.65
C GLN A 673 -7.20 -8.23 -23.04
N GLN A 674 -6.08 -8.14 -23.76
CA GLN A 674 -4.78 -8.57 -23.25
C GLN A 674 -4.30 -7.75 -22.04
N GLN A 675 -4.53 -6.44 -22.04
CA GLN A 675 -4.14 -5.58 -20.92
C GLN A 675 -4.94 -5.94 -19.67
N TRP A 676 -6.25 -5.78 -19.74
CA TRP A 676 -7.12 -5.81 -18.58
C TRP A 676 -7.36 -7.22 -18.03
N ASN A 677 -7.21 -8.26 -18.85
CA ASN A 677 -7.22 -9.64 -18.32
C ASN A 677 -6.02 -9.94 -17.42
N ASN A 678 -4.90 -9.24 -17.58
CA ASN A 678 -3.67 -9.50 -16.83
C ASN A 678 -3.36 -8.44 -15.78
N ASP A 679 -3.83 -7.22 -15.97
CA ASP A 679 -3.55 -6.06 -15.13
C ASP A 679 -4.86 -5.31 -14.82
N PRO A 680 -5.68 -5.83 -13.89
CA PRO A 680 -7.02 -5.32 -13.63
C PRO A 680 -7.01 -3.88 -13.12
N CYS A 681 -7.91 -3.05 -13.64
CA CYS A 681 -7.97 -1.64 -13.27
C CYS A 681 -8.19 -1.43 -11.77
N GLY A 682 -7.25 -0.73 -11.13
CA GLY A 682 -7.30 -0.38 -9.71
C GLY A 682 -6.61 -1.37 -8.77
N SER A 683 -6.14 -2.52 -9.29
CA SER A 683 -5.43 -3.53 -8.50
C SER A 683 -4.08 -3.04 -7.95
N HIS A 684 -3.41 -2.14 -8.68
CA HIS A 684 -2.10 -1.55 -8.34
C HIS A 684 -2.13 -0.49 -7.23
N TYR A 685 -3.31 0.02 -6.88
CA TYR A 685 -3.48 0.95 -5.76
C TYR A 685 -3.66 0.24 -4.42
N VAL A 686 -3.89 -1.08 -4.44
CA VAL A 686 -4.10 -1.90 -3.25
C VAL A 686 -2.75 -2.48 -2.83
N GLN A 687 -2.25 -2.10 -1.66
CA GLN A 687 -0.88 -2.41 -1.24
C GLN A 687 -0.81 -3.31 0.00
N GLN A 688 -1.90 -3.38 0.77
CA GLN A 688 -1.89 -3.99 2.11
C GLN A 688 -2.63 -5.32 2.15
N SER A 689 -3.69 -5.48 1.36
CA SER A 689 -4.55 -6.67 1.39
C SER A 689 -4.19 -7.69 0.30
N GLN A 690 -4.40 -8.98 0.59
CA GLN A 690 -4.16 -10.06 -0.36
C GLN A 690 -5.19 -10.00 -1.51
N GLN A 691 -4.74 -10.02 -2.77
CA GLN A 691 -5.64 -10.06 -3.93
C GLN A 691 -6.68 -11.17 -3.80
N HIS A 692 -7.88 -10.96 -4.35
CA HIS A 692 -9.01 -11.90 -4.28
C HIS A 692 -9.63 -12.10 -2.87
N THR A 693 -9.27 -11.27 -1.87
CA THR A 693 -9.96 -11.26 -0.56
C THR A 693 -10.97 -10.12 -0.46
N LEU A 694 -11.94 -10.23 0.47
CA LEU A 694 -12.91 -9.16 0.71
C LEU A 694 -12.20 -7.88 1.13
N GLU A 695 -11.19 -7.99 1.98
CA GLU A 695 -10.36 -6.88 2.46
C GLU A 695 -9.69 -6.15 1.29
N TRP A 696 -9.23 -6.87 0.27
CA TRP A 696 -8.63 -6.28 -0.93
C TRP A 696 -9.63 -5.49 -1.77
N PHE A 697 -10.82 -6.03 -2.00
CA PHE A 697 -11.88 -5.28 -2.67
C PHE A 697 -12.31 -4.04 -1.85
N LEU A 698 -12.36 -4.14 -0.52
CA LEU A 698 -12.69 -3.03 0.35
C LEU A 698 -11.58 -1.96 0.42
N GLU A 699 -10.32 -2.35 0.36
CA GLU A 699 -9.17 -1.43 0.28
C GLU A 699 -9.19 -0.68 -1.06
N ALA A 700 -9.39 -1.38 -2.17
CA ALA A 700 -9.56 -0.77 -3.49
C ALA A 700 -10.69 0.28 -3.49
N LYS A 701 -11.82 -0.08 -2.90
CA LYS A 701 -12.97 0.81 -2.69
C LYS A 701 -12.59 2.03 -1.86
N ASN A 702 -11.92 1.83 -0.73
CA ASN A 702 -11.52 2.92 0.18
C ASN A 702 -10.55 3.89 -0.50
N TYR A 703 -9.52 3.40 -1.17
CA TYR A 703 -8.61 4.25 -1.94
C TYR A 703 -9.37 5.06 -3.00
N ARG A 704 -10.24 4.42 -3.77
CA ARG A 704 -11.04 5.05 -4.84
C ARG A 704 -11.87 6.22 -4.31
N TYR A 705 -12.56 6.05 -3.18
CA TYR A 705 -13.51 7.04 -2.66
C TYR A 705 -12.98 7.95 -1.55
N GLN A 706 -11.83 7.66 -0.93
CA GLN A 706 -11.26 8.50 0.14
C GLN A 706 -9.98 9.22 -0.29
N GLU A 707 -9.21 8.67 -1.22
CA GLU A 707 -7.93 9.24 -1.63
C GLU A 707 -7.97 9.73 -3.07
N TYR A 708 -8.32 8.86 -4.01
CA TYR A 708 -8.30 9.18 -5.44
C TYR A 708 -9.40 10.19 -5.80
N ALA A 709 -10.65 9.87 -5.50
CA ALA A 709 -11.80 10.69 -5.85
C ALA A 709 -12.84 10.82 -4.71
N PRO A 710 -12.55 11.63 -3.66
CA PRO A 710 -13.49 11.91 -2.56
C PRO A 710 -14.85 12.47 -3.01
N TRP A 711 -14.89 13.04 -4.21
CA TRP A 711 -16.10 13.61 -4.81
C TRP A 711 -16.98 12.56 -5.50
N MET A 712 -16.50 11.33 -5.72
CA MET A 712 -17.12 10.32 -6.60
C MET A 712 -18.49 9.90 -6.10
N SER A 713 -18.62 9.51 -4.82
CA SER A 713 -19.88 9.03 -4.24
C SER A 713 -21.04 10.02 -4.40
N LYS A 714 -20.76 11.32 -4.21
CA LYS A 714 -21.74 12.40 -4.39
C LYS A 714 -22.05 12.69 -5.86
N VAL A 715 -21.05 12.60 -6.74
CA VAL A 715 -21.21 12.95 -8.16
C VAL A 715 -21.79 11.79 -8.97
N MET A 716 -21.55 10.53 -8.60
CA MET A 716 -22.00 9.36 -9.38
C MET A 716 -23.38 8.83 -8.99
N GLU A 717 -24.01 9.39 -7.95
CA GLU A 717 -25.42 9.14 -7.60
C GLU A 717 -25.73 7.69 -7.18
N PHE A 718 -24.76 6.91 -6.67
CA PHE A 718 -24.92 5.49 -6.33
C PHE A 718 -26.17 5.16 -5.50
N ALA A 719 -26.52 6.03 -4.54
CA ALA A 719 -27.65 5.84 -3.64
C ALA A 719 -29.03 6.20 -4.24
N ASN A 720 -29.10 6.73 -5.46
CA ASN A 720 -30.33 7.30 -6.04
C ASN A 720 -31.09 6.33 -6.97
N HIS A 721 -30.67 5.07 -7.03
CA HIS A 721 -31.07 4.11 -8.06
C HIS A 721 -31.56 2.78 -7.45
N ALA A 722 -32.14 2.83 -6.25
CA ALA A 722 -32.75 1.67 -5.61
C ALA A 722 -33.87 1.09 -6.49
N GLU A 723 -33.95 -0.24 -6.58
CA GLU A 723 -34.90 -1.03 -7.39
C GLU A 723 -34.78 -0.87 -8.92
N GLU A 724 -34.05 0.12 -9.41
CA GLU A 724 -33.81 0.36 -10.84
C GLU A 724 -32.87 -0.69 -11.45
N LYS A 725 -33.07 -0.99 -12.75
CA LYS A 725 -32.13 -1.82 -13.52
C LYS A 725 -30.94 -0.97 -13.98
N VAL A 726 -29.75 -1.30 -13.48
CA VAL A 726 -28.50 -0.58 -13.73
C VAL A 726 -27.54 -1.46 -14.53
N LEU A 727 -27.13 -0.98 -15.69
CA LEU A 727 -26.01 -1.56 -16.44
C LEU A 727 -24.74 -0.75 -16.14
N GLU A 728 -23.66 -1.40 -15.71
CA GLU A 728 -22.32 -0.84 -15.77
C GLU A 728 -21.57 -1.41 -16.98
N ILE A 729 -20.99 -0.51 -17.77
CA ILE A 729 -20.12 -0.85 -18.91
C ILE A 729 -18.66 -0.70 -18.46
N GLY A 730 -17.99 -1.84 -18.38
CA GLY A 730 -16.63 -2.07 -17.94
C GLY A 730 -16.44 -1.87 -16.44
N GLY A 731 -17.11 -2.72 -15.64
CA GLY A 731 -17.12 -2.61 -14.17
C GLY A 731 -15.79 -2.89 -13.48
N GLY A 732 -14.78 -3.38 -14.20
CA GLY A 732 -13.45 -3.65 -13.63
C GLY A 732 -13.53 -4.69 -12.52
N MET A 733 -13.18 -4.31 -11.30
CA MET A 733 -13.30 -5.19 -10.12
C MET A 733 -14.70 -5.15 -9.47
N GLY A 734 -15.70 -4.56 -10.12
CA GLY A 734 -17.05 -4.40 -9.58
C GLY A 734 -17.15 -3.36 -8.44
N THR A 735 -16.17 -2.47 -8.30
CA THR A 735 -16.11 -1.50 -7.18
C THR A 735 -17.29 -0.54 -7.20
N ASP A 736 -17.57 0.10 -8.34
CA ASP A 736 -18.69 1.05 -8.48
C ASP A 736 -20.04 0.28 -8.53
N LEU A 737 -20.11 -0.85 -9.25
CA LEU A 737 -21.29 -1.72 -9.31
C LEU A 737 -21.77 -2.17 -7.93
N SER A 738 -20.84 -2.57 -7.06
CA SER A 738 -21.15 -3.00 -5.69
C SER A 738 -21.84 -1.88 -4.89
N GLN A 739 -21.51 -0.60 -5.18
CA GLN A 739 -22.18 0.52 -4.52
C GLN A 739 -23.63 0.66 -4.96
N PHE A 740 -23.94 0.47 -6.24
CA PHE A 740 -25.33 0.45 -6.69
C PHE A 740 -26.11 -0.72 -6.06
N ALA A 741 -25.52 -1.92 -6.03
CA ALA A 741 -26.13 -3.11 -5.44
C ALA A 741 -26.38 -2.95 -3.92
N LEU A 742 -25.41 -2.40 -3.17
CA LEU A 742 -25.55 -2.11 -1.73
C LEU A 742 -26.67 -1.10 -1.43
N HIS A 743 -27.03 -0.24 -2.39
CA HIS A 743 -28.15 0.69 -2.29
C HIS A 743 -29.44 0.16 -2.94
N GLY A 744 -29.50 -1.15 -3.24
CA GLY A 744 -30.72 -1.84 -3.65
C GLY A 744 -31.01 -1.82 -5.15
N ALA A 745 -30.07 -1.44 -6.01
CA ALA A 745 -30.24 -1.52 -7.46
C ALA A 745 -30.17 -2.98 -7.97
N GLN A 746 -30.83 -3.27 -9.09
CA GLN A 746 -30.66 -4.52 -9.84
C GLN A 746 -29.54 -4.32 -10.85
N VAL A 747 -28.39 -4.95 -10.62
CA VAL A 747 -27.17 -4.59 -11.35
C VAL A 747 -26.73 -5.65 -12.36
N THR A 748 -26.25 -5.18 -13.50
CA THR A 748 -25.62 -5.97 -14.56
C THR A 748 -24.27 -5.35 -14.93
N ASP A 749 -23.20 -6.14 -14.98
CA ASP A 749 -21.89 -5.77 -15.51
C ASP A 749 -21.73 -6.30 -16.93
N ILE A 750 -21.21 -5.47 -17.84
CA ILE A 750 -20.73 -5.90 -19.14
C ILE A 750 -19.29 -5.43 -19.35
N ASP A 751 -18.36 -6.35 -19.55
CA ASP A 751 -16.95 -6.03 -19.80
C ASP A 751 -16.41 -6.85 -20.97
N LEU A 752 -15.47 -6.27 -21.69
CA LEU A 752 -14.72 -6.94 -22.76
C LEU A 752 -13.66 -7.89 -22.17
N SER A 753 -13.21 -7.61 -20.93
CA SER A 753 -12.26 -8.41 -20.17
C SER A 753 -12.98 -9.48 -19.34
N SER A 754 -12.71 -10.75 -19.65
CA SER A 754 -13.16 -11.88 -18.82
C SER A 754 -12.49 -11.89 -17.44
N GLY A 755 -11.25 -11.39 -17.35
CA GLY A 755 -10.52 -11.23 -16.07
C GLY A 755 -11.21 -10.26 -15.12
N HIS A 756 -11.63 -9.10 -15.62
CA HIS A 756 -12.43 -8.13 -14.84
C HIS A 756 -13.74 -8.75 -14.35
N LEU A 757 -14.52 -9.40 -15.23
CA LEU A 757 -15.80 -10.01 -14.82
C LEU A 757 -15.63 -11.09 -13.75
N ALA A 758 -14.56 -11.89 -13.84
CA ALA A 758 -14.25 -12.88 -12.82
C ALA A 758 -13.99 -12.21 -11.45
N LEU A 759 -13.22 -11.11 -11.42
CA LEU A 759 -12.96 -10.33 -10.21
C LEU A 759 -14.21 -9.64 -9.67
N ALA A 760 -15.03 -9.06 -10.55
CA ALA A 760 -16.27 -8.41 -10.16
C ALA A 760 -17.27 -9.42 -9.56
N GLN A 761 -17.39 -10.61 -10.17
CA GLN A 761 -18.21 -11.70 -9.65
C GLN A 761 -17.71 -12.18 -8.27
N GLU A 762 -16.40 -12.33 -8.12
CA GLU A 762 -15.78 -12.71 -6.84
C GLU A 762 -16.01 -11.67 -5.76
N ASN A 763 -15.84 -10.39 -6.08
CA ASN A 763 -16.13 -9.27 -5.18
C ASN A 763 -17.59 -9.32 -4.69
N PHE A 764 -18.53 -9.56 -5.60
CA PHE A 764 -19.94 -9.69 -5.27
C PHE A 764 -20.21 -10.88 -4.36
N ASN A 765 -19.61 -12.03 -4.65
CA ASN A 765 -19.75 -13.23 -3.84
C ASN A 765 -19.23 -13.02 -2.41
N LEU A 766 -18.05 -12.39 -2.27
CA LEU A 766 -17.44 -12.09 -0.98
C LEU A 766 -18.23 -11.06 -0.17
N GLN A 767 -18.90 -10.12 -0.82
CA GLN A 767 -19.79 -9.15 -0.16
C GLN A 767 -21.21 -9.67 0.08
N GLY A 768 -21.56 -10.88 -0.40
CA GLY A 768 -22.92 -11.40 -0.34
C GLY A 768 -23.93 -10.63 -1.21
N LEU A 769 -23.46 -10.01 -2.30
CA LEU A 769 -24.27 -9.24 -3.25
C LEU A 769 -24.71 -10.11 -4.43
N SER A 770 -25.73 -9.66 -5.15
CA SER A 770 -26.21 -10.31 -6.38
C SER A 770 -26.11 -9.36 -7.57
N GLY A 771 -25.69 -9.89 -8.72
CA GLY A 771 -25.56 -9.16 -9.98
C GLY A 771 -25.42 -10.11 -11.15
N GLU A 772 -25.68 -9.64 -12.36
CA GLU A 772 -25.46 -10.36 -13.62
C GLU A 772 -24.14 -9.92 -14.26
N PHE A 773 -23.31 -10.84 -14.73
CA PHE A 773 -21.99 -10.54 -15.30
C PHE A 773 -21.88 -11.13 -16.71
N ILE A 774 -21.71 -10.26 -17.71
CA ILE A 774 -21.82 -10.63 -19.12
C ILE A 774 -20.52 -10.27 -19.86
N HIS A 775 -19.85 -11.27 -20.42
CA HIS A 775 -18.65 -11.09 -21.24
C HIS A 775 -19.06 -10.76 -22.68
N HIS A 776 -19.01 -9.50 -23.06
CA HIS A 776 -19.42 -9.04 -24.38
C HIS A 776 -18.79 -7.70 -24.78
N ASP A 777 -18.80 -7.40 -26.08
CA ASP A 777 -18.45 -6.09 -26.60
C ASP A 777 -19.58 -5.09 -26.35
N ALA A 778 -19.27 -3.95 -25.74
CA ALA A 778 -20.24 -2.89 -25.48
C ALA A 778 -20.49 -1.97 -26.70
N GLU A 779 -19.77 -2.19 -27.81
CA GLU A 779 -20.17 -1.67 -29.13
C GLU A 779 -21.33 -2.49 -29.76
N GLU A 780 -21.72 -3.63 -29.16
CA GLU A 780 -22.88 -4.44 -29.56
C GLU A 780 -23.53 -5.05 -28.30
N LEU A 781 -24.42 -4.31 -27.63
CA LEU A 781 -24.96 -4.75 -26.34
C LEU A 781 -26.00 -5.87 -26.51
N PRO A 782 -25.86 -7.02 -25.82
CA PRO A 782 -26.72 -8.20 -25.99
C PRO A 782 -28.06 -8.08 -25.24
N PHE A 783 -28.65 -6.88 -25.23
CA PHE A 783 -29.90 -6.58 -24.55
C PHE A 783 -30.93 -6.02 -25.51
N GLU A 784 -32.20 -6.21 -25.17
CA GLU A 784 -33.32 -5.62 -25.91
C GLU A 784 -33.33 -4.09 -25.80
N ASP A 785 -34.05 -3.45 -26.72
CA ASP A 785 -34.29 -2.00 -26.67
C ASP A 785 -35.02 -1.62 -25.37
N ASN A 786 -34.69 -0.47 -24.80
CA ASN A 786 -35.38 0.08 -23.62
C ASN A 786 -35.39 -0.84 -22.40
N TYR A 787 -34.27 -1.48 -22.09
CA TYR A 787 -34.16 -2.47 -21.02
C TYR A 787 -33.70 -1.88 -19.67
N PHE A 788 -32.74 -0.94 -19.66
CA PHE A 788 -32.16 -0.39 -18.42
C PHE A 788 -32.73 0.99 -18.05
N ASP A 789 -32.82 1.25 -16.74
CA ASP A 789 -33.23 2.54 -16.18
C ASP A 789 -32.03 3.50 -16.07
N LEU A 790 -30.85 2.94 -15.74
CA LEU A 790 -29.57 3.63 -15.71
C LEU A 790 -28.52 2.83 -16.49
N ILE A 791 -27.74 3.54 -17.31
CA ILE A 791 -26.46 3.02 -17.83
C ILE A 791 -25.31 3.86 -17.28
N TYR A 792 -24.37 3.20 -16.63
CA TYR A 792 -23.20 3.75 -15.98
C TYR A 792 -21.93 3.29 -16.71
N SER A 793 -20.95 4.18 -16.88
CA SER A 793 -19.62 3.78 -17.35
C SER A 793 -18.55 4.74 -16.87
N ASN A 794 -17.57 4.24 -16.13
CA ASN A 794 -16.54 5.06 -15.50
C ASN A 794 -15.16 4.77 -16.08
N GLY A 795 -14.76 5.54 -17.10
CA GLY A 795 -13.41 5.47 -17.63
C GLY A 795 -13.20 4.39 -18.69
N VAL A 796 -14.27 3.95 -19.38
CA VAL A 796 -14.19 2.84 -20.35
C VAL A 796 -14.39 3.32 -21.79
N ILE A 797 -15.41 4.16 -22.01
CA ILE A 797 -15.85 4.61 -23.35
C ILE A 797 -14.73 5.23 -24.20
N HIS A 798 -13.73 5.82 -23.55
CA HIS A 798 -12.62 6.47 -24.25
C HIS A 798 -11.50 5.51 -24.69
N HIS A 799 -11.61 4.23 -24.32
CA HIS A 799 -10.73 3.15 -24.78
C HIS A 799 -11.28 2.36 -25.96
N THR A 800 -12.57 2.50 -26.27
CA THR A 800 -13.21 1.77 -27.38
C THR A 800 -12.83 2.39 -28.73
N PRO A 801 -12.58 1.64 -29.81
CA PRO A 801 -12.29 2.24 -31.12
C PRO A 801 -13.48 3.01 -31.71
N ASN A 802 -14.74 2.58 -31.49
CA ASN A 802 -15.95 3.21 -32.03
C ASN A 802 -16.85 3.78 -30.91
N THR A 803 -16.47 4.91 -30.31
CA THR A 803 -17.26 5.51 -29.22
C THR A 803 -18.68 5.87 -29.67
N VAL A 804 -18.87 6.28 -30.92
CA VAL A 804 -20.20 6.62 -31.45
C VAL A 804 -21.13 5.41 -31.49
N GLU A 805 -20.60 4.22 -31.80
CA GLU A 805 -21.39 2.98 -31.83
C GLU A 805 -21.82 2.57 -30.44
N MET A 806 -20.88 2.53 -29.49
CA MET A 806 -21.18 2.27 -28.09
C MET A 806 -22.24 3.25 -27.54
N VAL A 807 -22.18 4.54 -27.90
CA VAL A 807 -23.22 5.50 -27.48
C VAL A 807 -24.57 5.25 -28.14
N ARG A 808 -24.60 4.73 -29.37
CA ARG A 808 -25.84 4.28 -30.02
C ARG A 808 -26.45 3.10 -29.27
N GLU A 809 -25.65 2.12 -28.89
CA GLU A 809 -26.09 0.96 -28.11
C GLU A 809 -26.59 1.35 -26.71
N ILE A 810 -25.88 2.28 -26.04
CA ILE A 810 -26.36 2.89 -24.79
C ILE A 810 -27.72 3.56 -25.01
N TYR A 811 -27.89 4.35 -26.08
CA TYR A 811 -29.16 4.98 -26.37
C TYR A 811 -30.27 3.97 -26.63
N ARG A 812 -29.98 2.91 -27.39
CA ARG A 812 -30.94 1.86 -27.76
C ARG A 812 -31.45 1.11 -26.53
N THR A 813 -30.54 0.65 -25.68
CA THR A 813 -30.83 -0.19 -24.51
C THR A 813 -31.36 0.61 -23.30
N LEU A 814 -31.15 1.92 -23.25
CA LEU A 814 -31.72 2.77 -22.20
C LEU A 814 -33.21 3.01 -22.43
N LYS A 815 -34.03 2.91 -21.38
CA LYS A 815 -35.48 3.23 -21.44
C LYS A 815 -35.73 4.70 -21.79
N PRO A 816 -36.88 5.05 -22.41
CA PRO A 816 -37.29 6.45 -22.52
C PRO A 816 -37.36 7.10 -21.13
N GLY A 817 -36.78 8.30 -20.99
CA GLY A 817 -36.60 8.96 -19.69
C GLY A 817 -35.46 8.41 -18.82
N GLY A 818 -34.89 7.25 -19.15
CA GLY A 818 -33.76 6.63 -18.45
C GLY A 818 -32.51 7.52 -18.45
N LYS A 819 -31.60 7.28 -17.50
CA LYS A 819 -30.41 8.12 -17.25
C LYS A 819 -29.14 7.44 -17.75
N VAL A 820 -28.19 8.23 -18.21
CA VAL A 820 -26.82 7.78 -18.47
C VAL A 820 -25.83 8.63 -17.66
N ILE A 821 -24.84 7.98 -17.02
CA ILE A 821 -23.75 8.63 -16.28
C ILE A 821 -22.42 8.08 -16.77
N ILE A 822 -21.59 8.94 -17.37
CA ILE A 822 -20.36 8.54 -18.05
C ILE A 822 -19.17 9.39 -17.62
N MET A 823 -18.02 8.76 -17.39
CA MET A 823 -16.75 9.45 -17.17
C MET A 823 -15.78 9.24 -18.33
N VAL A 824 -15.21 10.35 -18.85
CA VAL A 824 -14.14 10.34 -19.87
C VAL A 824 -13.03 11.33 -19.50
N TYR A 825 -11.83 11.15 -20.06
CA TYR A 825 -10.71 12.07 -19.83
C TYR A 825 -10.85 13.40 -20.59
N ALA A 826 -10.42 14.49 -19.94
CA ALA A 826 -10.55 15.86 -20.39
C ALA A 826 -9.29 16.33 -21.14
N GLU A 827 -9.44 16.70 -22.41
CA GLU A 827 -8.35 17.28 -23.22
C GLU A 827 -7.92 18.65 -22.67
N ASN A 828 -8.87 19.41 -22.11
CA ASN A 828 -8.59 20.73 -21.51
C ASN A 828 -8.32 20.63 -19.99
N SER A 829 -7.42 19.74 -19.60
CA SER A 829 -7.01 19.55 -18.21
C SER A 829 -5.56 19.99 -17.97
N LEU A 830 -5.25 20.27 -16.70
CA LEU A 830 -3.88 20.57 -16.30
C LEU A 830 -2.96 19.36 -16.52
N HIS A 831 -3.48 18.14 -16.27
CA HIS A 831 -2.76 16.90 -16.49
C HIS A 831 -2.36 16.74 -17.96
N TYR A 832 -3.30 16.90 -18.89
CA TYR A 832 -3.04 16.80 -20.32
C TYR A 832 -2.00 17.80 -20.81
N TRP A 833 -2.21 19.09 -20.54
CA TRP A 833 -1.33 20.13 -21.08
C TRP A 833 0.05 20.19 -20.42
N ARG A 834 0.12 19.97 -19.10
CA ARG A 834 1.38 20.07 -18.35
C ARG A 834 2.15 18.76 -18.40
N ASN A 835 1.53 17.66 -18.00
CA ASN A 835 2.26 16.41 -17.83
C ASN A 835 2.46 15.71 -19.19
N LEU A 836 1.39 15.54 -19.98
CA LEU A 836 1.48 14.79 -21.24
C LEU A 836 2.08 15.62 -22.38
N VAL A 837 1.56 16.82 -22.65
CA VAL A 837 2.04 17.63 -23.79
C VAL A 837 3.40 18.26 -23.49
N LYS A 838 3.54 18.97 -22.36
CA LYS A 838 4.77 19.70 -22.05
C LYS A 838 5.87 18.80 -21.50
N ASP A 839 5.64 18.09 -20.39
CA ASP A 839 6.70 17.37 -19.69
C ASP A 839 7.13 16.11 -20.47
N ILE A 840 6.20 15.28 -20.93
CA ILE A 840 6.52 14.09 -21.74
C ILE A 840 6.76 14.50 -23.21
N GLY A 841 5.77 15.13 -23.83
CA GLY A 841 5.82 15.44 -25.26
C GLY A 841 7.00 16.33 -25.67
N LEU A 842 7.24 17.43 -24.95
CA LEU A 842 8.27 18.42 -25.33
C LEU A 842 9.57 18.29 -24.57
N ASP A 843 9.52 18.20 -23.23
CA ASP A 843 10.74 18.20 -22.42
C ASP A 843 11.50 16.85 -22.55
N GLN A 844 10.78 15.72 -22.68
CA GLN A 844 11.39 14.41 -23.00
C GLN A 844 11.50 14.14 -24.50
N GLY A 845 10.79 14.90 -25.32
CA GLY A 845 10.92 14.86 -26.79
C GLY A 845 10.05 13.83 -27.50
N GLU A 846 9.09 13.18 -26.82
CA GLU A 846 8.29 12.14 -27.48
C GLU A 846 7.40 12.66 -28.62
N LEU A 847 6.99 13.94 -28.61
CA LEU A 847 6.22 14.53 -29.71
C LEU A 847 7.00 14.64 -31.04
N TYR A 848 8.32 14.41 -31.01
CA TYR A 848 9.11 14.32 -32.24
C TYR A 848 8.88 12.99 -32.97
N ASP A 849 8.63 11.91 -32.22
CA ASP A 849 8.63 10.54 -32.75
C ASP A 849 7.29 9.81 -32.56
N ALA A 850 6.36 10.37 -31.78
CA ALA A 850 5.07 9.75 -31.46
C ALA A 850 3.93 10.78 -31.37
N SER A 851 2.75 10.41 -31.88
CA SER A 851 1.51 11.17 -31.80
C SER A 851 0.99 11.30 -30.37
N MET A 852 0.15 12.30 -30.10
CA MET A 852 -0.51 12.40 -28.79
C MET A 852 -1.34 11.15 -28.45
N GLY A 853 -1.93 10.48 -29.45
CA GLY A 853 -2.64 9.23 -29.23
C GLY A 853 -1.72 8.12 -28.72
N GLU A 854 -0.53 8.01 -29.31
CA GLU A 854 0.48 7.05 -28.89
C GLU A 854 1.11 7.42 -27.53
N ILE A 855 1.40 8.70 -27.28
CA ILE A 855 1.88 9.19 -25.97
C ILE A 855 0.86 8.86 -24.88
N MET A 856 -0.43 9.12 -25.10
CA MET A 856 -1.46 8.77 -24.12
C MET A 856 -1.52 7.26 -23.88
N SER A 857 -1.48 6.46 -24.94
CA SER A 857 -1.52 4.99 -24.85
C SER A 857 -0.27 4.38 -24.17
N ARG A 858 0.85 5.13 -24.09
CA ARG A 858 2.09 4.71 -23.40
C ARG A 858 2.16 5.13 -21.94
N HIS A 859 1.54 6.27 -21.59
CA HIS A 859 1.80 6.95 -20.32
C HIS A 859 0.59 7.13 -19.41
N VAL A 860 -0.63 7.03 -19.93
CA VAL A 860 -1.85 7.18 -19.12
C VAL A 860 -2.25 5.86 -18.47
N GLU A 861 -2.20 4.77 -19.23
CA GLU A 861 -2.42 3.41 -18.74
C GLU A 861 -1.08 2.66 -18.80
N ILE A 862 -0.44 2.47 -17.65
CA ILE A 862 0.85 1.77 -17.56
C ILE A 862 0.55 0.30 -17.33
N SER A 863 1.09 -0.56 -18.20
CA SER A 863 0.93 -2.00 -18.11
C SER A 863 2.21 -2.72 -17.77
N GLU A 864 2.14 -3.76 -16.94
CA GLU A 864 3.26 -4.68 -16.72
C GLU A 864 3.60 -5.51 -17.98
N ASN A 865 2.63 -5.66 -18.90
CA ASN A 865 2.72 -6.52 -20.09
C ASN A 865 3.00 -5.79 -21.41
N ASN A 866 3.43 -4.51 -21.37
CA ASN A 866 3.68 -3.68 -22.56
C ASN A 866 2.45 -3.48 -23.48
N ALA A 867 1.24 -3.85 -23.06
CA ALA A 867 0.03 -3.55 -23.81
C ALA A 867 -0.26 -2.05 -23.76
N LYS A 868 -0.68 -1.49 -24.90
CA LYS A 868 -0.89 -0.05 -25.10
C LYS A 868 -2.33 0.19 -25.57
N PRO A 869 -3.31 0.05 -24.67
CA PRO A 869 -4.71 0.23 -25.04
C PRO A 869 -4.93 1.64 -25.57
N LEU A 870 -5.91 1.80 -26.46
CA LEU A 870 -6.27 3.10 -27.01
C LEU A 870 -6.69 4.03 -25.86
N VAL A 871 -6.17 5.26 -25.83
CA VAL A 871 -6.64 6.29 -24.89
C VAL A 871 -7.08 7.51 -25.66
N LYS A 872 -8.31 7.97 -25.42
CA LYS A 872 -8.86 9.20 -26.01
C LYS A 872 -9.19 10.22 -24.95
N VAL A 873 -9.08 11.49 -25.34
CA VAL A 873 -9.50 12.65 -24.55
C VAL A 873 -10.56 13.43 -25.29
N TYR A 874 -11.44 14.08 -24.53
CA TYR A 874 -12.57 14.81 -25.07
C TYR A 874 -12.61 16.25 -24.57
N THR A 875 -13.05 17.15 -25.43
CA THR A 875 -13.57 18.45 -25.02
C THR A 875 -15.03 18.30 -24.56
N LYS A 876 -15.50 19.23 -23.71
CA LYS A 876 -16.93 19.30 -23.34
C LYS A 876 -17.84 19.43 -24.57
N LYS A 877 -17.37 20.07 -25.64
CA LYS A 877 -18.14 20.24 -26.89
C LYS A 877 -18.22 18.92 -27.67
N ARG A 878 -17.10 18.21 -27.81
CA ARG A 878 -17.04 16.93 -28.53
C ARG A 878 -17.91 15.88 -27.88
N ILE A 879 -17.82 15.71 -26.55
CA ILE A 879 -18.63 14.69 -25.88
C ILE A 879 -20.13 15.06 -25.92
N LYS A 880 -20.52 16.34 -25.82
CA LYS A 880 -21.92 16.75 -26.05
C LYS A 880 -22.42 16.42 -27.45
N GLN A 881 -21.56 16.56 -28.45
CA GLN A 881 -21.91 16.25 -29.84
C GLN A 881 -22.13 14.75 -30.07
N ILE A 882 -21.36 13.90 -29.38
CA ILE A 882 -21.54 12.44 -29.41
C ILE A 882 -22.87 12.08 -28.74
N PHE A 883 -23.22 12.72 -27.63
CA PHE A 883 -24.48 12.53 -26.90
C PHE A 883 -25.63 13.42 -27.41
N LYS A 884 -25.57 13.94 -28.63
CA LYS A 884 -26.53 14.94 -29.17
C LYS A 884 -27.99 14.49 -29.14
N ASP A 885 -28.24 13.18 -29.20
CA ASP A 885 -29.57 12.59 -29.27
C ASP A 885 -30.20 12.44 -27.85
N PHE A 886 -29.41 12.70 -26.80
CA PHE A 886 -29.88 12.75 -25.41
C PHE A 886 -30.32 14.17 -25.02
N THR A 887 -31.12 14.25 -23.96
CA THR A 887 -31.60 15.51 -23.36
C THR A 887 -30.99 15.73 -21.98
N ASN A 888 -31.16 16.94 -21.43
CA ASN A 888 -30.70 17.30 -20.09
C ASN A 888 -29.19 17.06 -19.85
N ILE A 889 -28.37 17.23 -20.89
CA ILE A 889 -26.93 16.95 -20.84
C ILE A 889 -26.22 17.93 -19.89
N LYS A 890 -25.77 17.41 -18.74
CA LYS A 890 -24.95 18.10 -17.75
C LYS A 890 -23.55 17.51 -17.78
N ILE A 891 -22.51 18.36 -17.75
CA ILE A 891 -21.13 17.91 -17.69
C ILE A 891 -20.44 18.59 -16.51
N VAL A 892 -19.91 17.77 -15.63
CA VAL A 892 -19.13 18.18 -14.45
C VAL A 892 -17.68 17.80 -14.70
N GLN A 893 -16.74 18.69 -14.37
CA GLN A 893 -15.30 18.38 -14.45
C GLN A 893 -14.73 18.23 -13.04
N ARG A 894 -13.96 17.20 -12.80
CA ARG A 894 -13.37 16.85 -11.49
C ARG A 894 -11.99 16.22 -11.67
N GLN A 895 -11.43 15.72 -10.58
CA GLN A 895 -10.11 15.10 -10.48
C GLN A 895 -8.96 16.09 -10.66
N LEU A 896 -8.46 16.62 -9.55
CA LEU A 896 -7.26 17.46 -9.50
C LEU A 896 -6.63 17.31 -8.12
N THR A 897 -5.34 16.99 -8.07
CA THR A 897 -4.59 16.92 -6.81
C THR A 897 -3.81 18.22 -6.55
N ALA A 898 -3.54 18.53 -5.28
CA ALA A 898 -2.69 19.68 -4.92
C ALA A 898 -1.27 19.58 -5.52
N ALA A 899 -0.77 18.37 -5.73
CA ALA A 899 0.54 18.11 -6.33
C ALA A 899 0.61 18.58 -7.79
N GLU A 900 -0.50 18.46 -8.54
CA GLU A 900 -0.61 18.87 -9.94
C GLU A 900 -0.66 20.39 -10.10
N LEU A 901 -1.09 21.14 -9.09
CA LEU A 901 -1.06 22.60 -9.13
C LEU A 901 0.39 23.13 -9.05
N PRO A 902 0.75 24.15 -9.87
CA PRO A 902 1.98 24.90 -9.68
C PRO A 902 2.07 25.41 -8.24
N ARG A 903 3.26 25.43 -7.62
CA ARG A 903 3.44 25.82 -6.21
C ARG A 903 2.75 27.14 -5.85
N ALA A 904 2.79 28.12 -6.75
CA ALA A 904 2.17 29.43 -6.58
C ALA A 904 0.63 29.42 -6.57
N LEU A 905 -0.01 28.33 -6.99
CA LEU A 905 -1.46 28.18 -7.11
C LEU A 905 -2.03 27.12 -6.15
N ARG A 906 -1.18 26.47 -5.32
CA ARG A 906 -1.62 25.42 -4.37
C ARG A 906 -2.54 25.91 -3.26
N TRP A 907 -2.63 27.22 -3.05
CA TRP A 907 -3.55 27.86 -2.11
C TRP A 907 -4.99 27.95 -2.65
N LEU A 908 -5.22 27.70 -3.94
CA LEU A 908 -6.55 27.74 -4.51
C LEU A 908 -7.40 26.53 -4.05
N PRO A 909 -8.71 26.71 -3.78
CA PRO A 909 -9.58 25.62 -3.41
C PRO A 909 -9.67 24.55 -4.52
N LEU A 910 -9.29 23.30 -4.21
CA LEU A 910 -9.29 22.19 -5.17
C LEU A 910 -10.70 21.88 -5.70
N GLU A 911 -11.71 21.97 -4.85
CA GLU A 911 -13.11 21.69 -5.23
C GLU A 911 -13.62 22.64 -6.33
N PHE A 912 -13.19 23.91 -6.31
CA PHE A 912 -13.57 24.89 -7.31
C PHE A 912 -12.64 24.84 -8.54
N THR A 913 -11.33 24.71 -8.35
CA THR A 913 -10.37 24.69 -9.46
C THR A 913 -10.50 23.44 -10.34
N SER A 914 -10.79 22.28 -9.76
CA SER A 914 -11.01 21.03 -10.49
C SER A 914 -12.16 21.13 -11.52
N GLN A 915 -13.11 22.05 -11.34
CA GLN A 915 -14.24 22.25 -12.26
C GLN A 915 -13.85 22.87 -13.62
N TRP A 916 -12.66 23.46 -13.68
CA TRP A 916 -12.14 24.14 -14.85
C TRP A 916 -11.01 23.37 -15.53
N VAL A 917 -10.14 22.74 -14.74
CA VAL A 917 -8.89 22.13 -15.23
C VAL A 917 -8.67 20.69 -14.76
N GLY A 918 -9.68 20.07 -14.15
CA GLY A 918 -9.60 18.67 -13.70
C GLY A 918 -9.54 17.66 -14.85
N TRP A 919 -9.04 16.47 -14.56
CA TRP A 919 -8.78 15.42 -15.53
C TRP A 919 -10.05 14.71 -16.03
N ASN A 920 -11.10 14.61 -15.21
CA ASN A 920 -12.27 13.78 -15.51
C ASN A 920 -13.46 14.65 -15.93
N LEU A 921 -14.10 14.32 -17.06
CA LEU A 921 -15.42 14.84 -17.45
C LEU A 921 -16.49 13.80 -17.13
N ILE A 922 -17.42 14.16 -16.26
CA ILE A 922 -18.58 13.35 -15.90
C ILE A 922 -19.79 13.91 -16.62
N LEU A 923 -20.27 13.19 -17.64
CA LEU A 923 -21.49 13.48 -18.37
C LEU A 923 -22.68 12.79 -17.71
N LYS A 924 -23.77 13.53 -17.54
CA LYS A 924 -25.08 13.00 -17.14
C LYS A 924 -26.10 13.45 -18.16
N ALA A 925 -26.87 12.52 -18.71
CA ALA A 925 -27.92 12.84 -19.68
C ALA A 925 -29.11 11.90 -19.52
N ARG A 926 -30.21 12.19 -20.21
CA ARG A 926 -31.39 11.33 -20.24
C ARG A 926 -31.81 11.02 -21.68
N LYS A 927 -32.29 9.81 -21.92
CA LYS A 927 -33.01 9.53 -23.17
C LYS A 927 -34.31 10.34 -23.17
N PRO A 928 -34.69 11.00 -24.29
CA PRO A 928 -35.99 11.64 -24.40
C PRO A 928 -37.12 10.67 -24.01
N GLU A 929 -38.16 11.17 -23.34
CA GLU A 929 -39.40 10.40 -23.21
C GLU A 929 -40.04 10.24 -24.59
N ASP A 930 -40.60 9.07 -24.88
CA ASP A 930 -41.43 8.93 -26.07
C ASP A 930 -42.57 9.93 -25.96
N SER A 931 -42.68 10.84 -26.92
CA SER A 931 -43.82 11.74 -27.00
C SER A 931 -45.07 10.87 -26.96
N LYS A 932 -45.84 10.97 -25.87
CA LYS A 932 -47.15 10.32 -25.76
C LYS A 932 -47.85 10.49 -27.09
N SER A 933 -48.19 9.35 -27.70
CA SER A 933 -49.25 9.28 -28.68
C SER A 933 -50.49 9.92 -28.06
N GLY A 934 -50.66 11.21 -28.36
CA GLY A 934 -51.90 11.93 -28.27
C GLY A 934 -52.58 11.92 -29.63
#